data_AF-A0A4R8TRM6-F1
#
_entry.id   AF-A0A4R8TRM6-F1
#
_cell.length_a   1.000
_cell.length_b   1.000
_cell.length_c   1.000
_cell.angle_alpha   90.00
_cell.angle_beta   90.00
_cell.angle_gamma   90.00
#
_symmetry.space_group_name_H-M   'P 1'
#
loop_
_entity.id
_entity.type
_entity.pdbx_description
1 polymer ?
#
loop_
_entity_poly.entity_id
_entity_poly.type
_entity_poly.pdbx_seq_one_letter_code
_entity_poly.pdbx_strand_id
1 'polypeptide(L)'
;MPAFTVLNGNIQTRRARVLAISLVVIVFLFFFHNSRLSDGTYLASTPITQSSNINGGTKQPPQANQDKDKELPIAHGEPDASADKLKADADGQDSYRNKDGELAKQPADASRTPGSSASSSASSSSSSAESKAPSSPSSSAAAAAAQPPSPPPPPSSEPCPSFENWMRTRPGPASEGKRKFPLNRPRPECRTFHSPAMESLITRMKSVIKDPDLYRLFENAYPMTLDSMVKWRGYANASTDAADASSSSSDMELTYVITGDIDAMWLRDSASQVYSYLPLLEASDDKDSLASLWRGLINAHSRYIVISPYCHAFQPPPESGIRPTHNGAYVHNHPMPAYDPEKVFDCKWELDSLASFLQLSVAYAEKTGDWQFFGRHAWVDAVEAAVDAAGAMRLGTYSKDGKVEKSAWTFTGWTNRGSETLTNDGLGNPIKENGMVRTAFRPSDDACIFQFLVPANMMWAKYLESASEIMAKLDGDRARNLTAAMREQAFGIRQGIDRDAIVHRPGYGDMFAYEVDGFGGANLMDDANVPSLLAMPLWDFTRSKFKLPAGKRDYAEVYRNTRKYVLGDDNSYFMRGPVISAVGGPHVGPGKAWPMAAVIAAMTAYDPISGVKDVEKEVEEQLRMVLDSTAGTGVLHESVNSWRESDWTRAWFGWANGLFGELVLKMEAEEKKKGGKGLLAKDWQGDGSASTSPAAPPPSR
;
A
#
# COMPACT_ATOMS: atom_id res chain seq x y z
N MET A 1 26.40 -8.35 -41.72
CA MET A 1 26.54 -7.21 -42.67
C MET A 1 27.07 -6.01 -41.89
N PRO A 2 28.29 -5.53 -42.13
CA PRO A 2 28.81 -4.33 -41.49
C PRO A 2 28.69 -3.16 -42.48
N ALA A 3 27.72 -2.28 -42.27
CA ALA A 3 27.57 -1.07 -43.08
C ALA A 3 26.91 0.06 -42.29
N PHE A 4 27.39 0.36 -41.08
CA PHE A 4 27.09 1.64 -40.42
C PHE A 4 28.28 2.07 -39.58
N THR A 5 29.32 2.52 -40.26
CA THR A 5 30.40 3.31 -39.67
C THR A 5 30.79 4.32 -40.73
N VAL A 6 30.21 5.52 -40.67
CA VAL A 6 30.76 6.84 -41.06
C VAL A 6 29.57 7.81 -40.99
N LEU A 7 29.34 8.43 -39.83
CA LEU A 7 28.72 9.76 -39.74
C LEU A 7 29.24 10.42 -38.46
N ASN A 8 30.53 10.73 -38.45
CA ASN A 8 31.07 11.70 -37.52
C ASN A 8 31.99 12.63 -38.32
N GLY A 9 31.45 13.79 -38.69
CA GLY A 9 32.12 14.76 -39.53
C GLY A 9 31.28 16.02 -39.67
N ASN A 10 31.55 16.99 -38.81
CA ASN A 10 31.09 18.37 -38.98
C ASN A 10 31.63 18.89 -40.30
N ILE A 11 30.79 18.91 -41.34
CA ILE A 11 30.70 19.86 -42.47
C ILE A 11 29.65 19.24 -43.41
N GLN A 12 28.37 19.60 -43.25
CA GLN A 12 27.40 19.46 -44.33
C GLN A 12 26.53 20.72 -44.36
N THR A 13 26.57 21.40 -45.50
CA THR A 13 25.85 22.65 -45.74
C THR A 13 24.34 22.39 -45.78
N ARG A 14 23.55 23.41 -45.40
CA ARG A 14 22.07 23.37 -45.31
C ARG A 14 21.38 22.80 -46.57
N ARG A 15 22.03 22.88 -47.74
CA ARG A 15 21.56 22.31 -49.01
C ARG A 15 21.60 20.77 -49.06
N ALA A 16 22.57 20.13 -48.41
CA ALA A 16 22.67 18.66 -48.37
C ALA A 16 21.56 18.02 -47.53
N ARG A 17 21.16 18.66 -46.43
CA ARG A 17 20.04 18.21 -45.59
C ARG A 17 18.69 18.31 -46.29
N VAL A 18 18.47 19.39 -47.06
CA VAL A 18 17.22 19.55 -47.83
C VAL A 18 17.11 18.49 -48.93
N LEU A 19 18.20 18.22 -49.65
CA LEU A 19 18.21 17.17 -50.68
C LEU A 19 17.98 15.76 -50.11
N ALA A 20 18.59 15.44 -48.96
CA ALA A 20 18.38 14.14 -48.32
C ALA A 20 16.93 13.96 -47.84
N ILE A 21 16.34 15.00 -47.24
CA ILE A 21 14.94 14.96 -46.79
C ILE A 21 13.99 14.87 -47.99
N SER A 22 14.21 15.62 -49.07
CA SER A 22 13.41 15.52 -50.29
C SER A 22 13.49 14.14 -50.93
N LEU A 23 14.66 13.49 -50.92
CA LEU A 23 14.83 12.15 -51.46
C LEU A 23 14.05 11.10 -50.65
N VAL A 24 14.05 11.21 -49.31
CA VAL A 24 13.31 10.31 -48.42
C VAL A 24 11.79 10.46 -48.62
N VAL A 25 11.30 11.70 -48.77
CA VAL A 25 9.87 11.96 -49.02
C VAL A 25 9.42 11.40 -50.38
N ILE A 26 10.25 11.52 -51.42
CA ILE A 26 9.94 10.96 -52.76
C ILE A 26 9.90 9.43 -52.72
N VAL A 27 10.86 8.78 -52.03
CA VAL A 27 10.88 7.32 -51.88
C VAL A 27 9.64 6.83 -51.11
N PHE A 28 9.23 7.55 -50.05
CA PHE A 28 8.01 7.22 -49.31
C PHE A 28 6.74 7.34 -50.17
N LEU A 29 6.65 8.39 -51.01
CA LEU A 29 5.51 8.56 -51.90
C LEU A 29 5.42 7.46 -52.97
N PHE A 30 6.55 6.96 -53.46
CA PHE A 30 6.58 5.82 -54.39
C PHE A 30 6.17 4.49 -53.74
N PHE A 31 6.48 4.28 -52.46
CA PHE A 31 6.06 3.06 -51.75
C PHE A 31 4.54 3.00 -51.51
N PHE A 32 3.91 4.15 -51.22
CA PHE A 32 2.45 4.21 -51.03
C PHE A 32 1.67 4.19 -52.35
N HIS A 33 2.24 4.62 -53.47
CA HIS A 33 1.55 4.59 -54.78
C HIS A 33 1.61 3.23 -55.50
N ASN A 34 2.52 2.32 -55.11
CA ASN A 34 2.71 1.02 -55.77
C ASN A 34 2.25 -0.20 -54.96
N SER A 35 1.51 0.00 -53.87
CA SER A 35 0.95 -1.12 -53.10
C SER A 35 -0.34 -1.65 -53.74
N ARG A 36 -0.20 -2.40 -54.83
CA ARG A 36 -1.20 -3.40 -55.28
C ARG A 36 -0.77 -4.78 -54.78
N LEU A 37 -1.39 -5.22 -53.69
CA LEU A 37 -1.46 -6.62 -53.23
C LEU A 37 -2.95 -6.83 -52.88
N SER A 38 -3.75 -7.33 -53.82
CA SER A 38 -4.00 -8.75 -54.12
C SER A 38 -5.30 -9.21 -53.46
N ASP A 39 -6.28 -9.47 -54.32
CA ASP A 39 -7.64 -9.92 -54.06
C ASP A 39 -7.75 -11.20 -53.23
N GLY A 40 -8.80 -11.27 -52.41
CA GLY A 40 -9.21 -12.44 -51.64
C GLY A 40 -10.62 -12.28 -51.07
N THR A 41 -11.60 -12.64 -51.89
CA THR A 41 -13.06 -12.71 -51.65
C THR A 41 -13.46 -13.38 -50.33
N TYR A 42 -14.23 -12.69 -49.47
CA TYR A 42 -15.36 -13.26 -48.71
C TYR A 42 -16.33 -12.15 -48.32
N LEU A 43 -17.45 -12.07 -49.03
CA LEU A 43 -18.83 -11.87 -48.56
C LEU A 43 -19.68 -11.37 -49.73
N ALA A 44 -20.19 -12.34 -50.49
CA ALA A 44 -21.24 -12.12 -51.46
C ALA A 44 -22.51 -11.71 -50.71
N SER A 45 -23.00 -10.52 -51.04
CA SER A 45 -24.37 -10.10 -50.79
C SER A 45 -25.19 -10.40 -52.05
N THR A 46 -26.37 -10.97 -51.88
CA THR A 46 -27.44 -10.90 -52.88
C THR A 46 -28.74 -10.42 -52.22
N PRO A 47 -29.48 -9.52 -52.88
CA PRO A 47 -30.69 -8.88 -52.37
C PRO A 47 -31.95 -9.64 -52.83
N ILE A 48 -33.14 -9.28 -52.33
CA ILE A 48 -34.38 -9.07 -53.14
C ILE A 48 -35.63 -8.74 -52.28
N THR A 49 -36.25 -7.61 -52.69
CA THR A 49 -37.67 -7.15 -52.70
C THR A 49 -38.51 -6.77 -51.48
N GLN A 50 -39.16 -5.61 -51.70
CA GLN A 50 -40.24 -4.91 -51.02
C GLN A 50 -41.58 -5.67 -50.94
N SER A 51 -42.39 -5.39 -49.91
CA SER A 51 -43.77 -4.85 -50.08
C SER A 51 -44.42 -4.42 -48.74
N SER A 52 -44.71 -3.11 -48.65
CA SER A 52 -45.94 -2.45 -48.15
C SER A 52 -46.49 -2.60 -46.71
N ASN A 53 -46.63 -1.41 -46.08
CA ASN A 53 -47.84 -0.81 -45.48
C ASN A 53 -48.22 -1.04 -43.99
N ILE A 54 -48.03 -0.01 -43.12
CA ILE A 54 -49.07 0.96 -42.64
C ILE A 54 -48.64 1.76 -41.37
N ASN A 55 -48.72 3.09 -41.50
CA ASN A 55 -49.01 4.23 -40.59
C ASN A 55 -48.63 4.33 -39.09
N GLY A 56 -48.14 5.53 -38.75
CA GLY A 56 -48.40 6.30 -37.51
C GLY A 56 -47.13 6.97 -36.94
N GLY A 57 -46.75 8.20 -37.34
CA GLY A 57 -46.99 9.47 -36.61
C GLY A 57 -46.23 9.54 -35.26
N THR A 58 -45.33 10.47 -34.92
CA THR A 58 -45.26 11.92 -35.20
C THR A 58 -43.95 12.54 -34.64
N LYS A 59 -43.39 13.51 -35.39
CA LYS A 59 -42.76 14.80 -34.98
C LYS A 59 -41.51 14.85 -34.07
N GLN A 60 -40.36 15.16 -34.69
CA GLN A 60 -39.41 16.23 -34.27
C GLN A 60 -39.94 17.61 -34.78
N PRO A 61 -39.42 18.82 -34.43
CA PRO A 61 -38.04 19.22 -34.01
C PRO A 61 -38.07 20.38 -32.93
N PRO A 62 -37.10 21.32 -32.74
CA PRO A 62 -35.76 21.52 -33.34
C PRO A 62 -34.60 21.92 -32.38
N GLN A 63 -33.38 21.90 -32.94
CA GLN A 63 -32.17 22.57 -32.47
C GLN A 63 -32.31 24.11 -32.41
N ALA A 64 -31.63 24.75 -31.46
CA ALA A 64 -31.25 26.16 -31.52
C ALA A 64 -29.91 26.41 -30.80
N ASN A 65 -29.17 27.37 -31.36
CA ASN A 65 -27.78 27.76 -31.13
C ASN A 65 -27.55 28.73 -29.94
N GLN A 66 -26.26 28.83 -29.56
CA GLN A 66 -25.52 30.02 -29.10
C GLN A 66 -25.55 30.47 -27.62
N ASP A 67 -24.33 30.42 -27.04
CA ASP A 67 -23.61 31.41 -26.24
C ASP A 67 -24.40 32.40 -25.36
N LYS A 68 -24.02 32.44 -24.08
CA LYS A 68 -23.73 33.70 -23.36
C LYS A 68 -22.99 33.44 -22.06
N ASP A 69 -21.81 34.06 -21.98
CA ASP A 69 -21.03 34.30 -20.79
C ASP A 69 -21.86 34.91 -19.65
N LYS A 70 -21.66 34.38 -18.44
CA LYS A 70 -21.91 35.11 -17.19
C LYS A 70 -20.76 34.84 -16.23
N GLU A 71 -19.81 35.79 -16.24
CA GLU A 71 -18.90 36.04 -15.12
C GLU A 71 -19.69 36.29 -13.83
N LEU A 72 -19.23 35.69 -12.74
CA LEU A 72 -19.62 36.00 -11.36
C LEU A 72 -18.39 36.48 -10.58
N PRO A 73 -18.57 37.34 -9.56
CA PRO A 73 -17.60 38.37 -9.21
C PRO A 73 -16.40 37.87 -8.41
N ILE A 74 -15.24 38.44 -8.76
CA ILE A 74 -13.96 38.30 -8.07
C ILE A 74 -14.04 39.00 -6.71
N ALA A 75 -13.93 38.23 -5.63
CA ALA A 75 -13.54 38.72 -4.31
C ALA A 75 -12.02 38.53 -4.17
N HIS A 76 -11.30 39.62 -3.95
CA HIS A 76 -9.85 39.64 -3.79
C HIS A 76 -9.41 38.83 -2.55
N GLY A 77 -8.86 37.65 -2.78
CA GLY A 77 -8.03 36.86 -1.86
C GLY A 77 -6.73 36.50 -2.58
N GLU A 78 -5.65 36.34 -1.82
CA GLU A 78 -4.28 36.11 -2.28
C GLU A 78 -4.13 35.01 -3.35
N PRO A 79 -3.10 35.09 -4.23
CA PRO A 79 -2.92 34.13 -5.32
C PRO A 79 -2.71 32.72 -4.77
N ASP A 80 -3.66 31.84 -5.09
CA ASP A 80 -3.66 30.45 -4.70
C ASP A 80 -2.61 29.66 -5.52
N ALA A 81 -1.49 29.35 -4.87
CA ALA A 81 -0.44 28.49 -5.41
C ALA A 81 -0.89 27.03 -5.64
N SER A 82 -2.14 26.67 -5.37
CA SER A 82 -2.73 25.36 -5.67
C SER A 82 -3.17 25.23 -7.14
N ALA A 83 -3.65 26.32 -7.75
CA ALA A 83 -4.21 26.28 -9.12
C ALA A 83 -3.13 26.01 -10.19
N ASP A 84 -1.93 26.58 -10.02
CA ASP A 84 -0.79 26.35 -10.93
C ASP A 84 -0.12 24.99 -10.73
N LYS A 85 -0.32 24.34 -9.57
CA LYS A 85 0.18 22.99 -9.27
C LYS A 85 -0.64 21.89 -9.96
N LEU A 86 -1.94 22.13 -10.16
CA LEU A 86 -2.90 21.14 -10.68
C LEU A 86 -2.78 20.87 -12.19
N LYS A 87 -2.04 21.69 -12.94
CA LYS A 87 -1.79 21.44 -14.37
C LYS A 87 -0.66 20.43 -14.61
N ALA A 88 0.27 20.29 -13.65
CA ALA A 88 1.40 19.35 -13.76
C ALA A 88 0.99 17.88 -13.58
N ASP A 89 -0.03 17.61 -12.76
CA ASP A 89 -0.54 16.26 -12.51
C ASP A 89 -1.22 15.66 -13.76
N ALA A 90 -1.92 16.47 -14.55
CA ALA A 90 -2.52 16.05 -15.83
C ALA A 90 -1.48 15.78 -16.94
N ASP A 91 -0.30 16.39 -16.85
CA ASP A 91 0.82 16.21 -17.79
C ASP A 91 1.76 15.05 -17.38
N GLY A 92 1.37 14.24 -16.39
CA GLY A 92 2.12 13.06 -15.96
C GLY A 92 3.32 13.36 -15.05
N GLN A 93 3.42 14.56 -14.50
CA GLN A 93 4.33 14.86 -13.40
C GLN A 93 3.59 14.62 -12.08
N ASP A 94 3.62 13.38 -11.62
CA ASP A 94 3.21 12.98 -10.28
C ASP A 94 3.82 13.94 -9.23
N SER A 95 3.02 14.88 -8.72
CA SER A 95 3.49 15.98 -7.86
C SER A 95 4.11 15.49 -6.55
N TYR A 96 3.85 14.25 -6.14
CA TYR A 96 4.48 13.62 -4.98
C TYR A 96 5.94 13.26 -5.26
N ARG A 97 6.30 12.79 -6.47
CA ARG A 97 7.68 12.40 -6.83
C ARG A 97 8.66 13.57 -6.88
N ASN A 98 8.19 14.77 -7.24
CA ASN A 98 9.05 15.97 -7.32
C ASN A 98 9.57 16.41 -5.94
N LYS A 99 8.85 16.04 -4.88
CA LYS A 99 9.16 16.38 -3.49
C LYS A 99 10.21 15.45 -2.88
N ASP A 100 10.21 14.17 -3.25
CA ASP A 100 11.17 13.16 -2.81
C ASP A 100 12.62 13.48 -3.24
N GLY A 101 12.78 14.08 -4.42
CA GLY A 101 14.08 14.48 -4.94
C GLY A 101 14.84 15.48 -4.07
N GLU A 102 14.16 16.27 -3.24
CA GLU A 102 14.83 17.19 -2.30
C GLU A 102 15.36 16.47 -1.06
N LEU A 103 14.64 15.49 -0.54
CA LEU A 103 15.09 14.62 0.55
C LEU A 103 16.30 13.78 0.11
N ALA A 104 16.28 13.29 -1.14
CA ALA A 104 17.36 12.49 -1.71
C ALA A 104 18.65 13.26 -2.06
N LYS A 105 18.55 14.57 -2.35
CA LYS A 105 19.70 15.42 -2.74
C LYS A 105 20.51 15.95 -1.56
N GLN A 106 20.05 15.79 -0.32
CA GLN A 106 20.78 16.28 0.85
C GLN A 106 21.90 15.28 1.21
N PRO A 107 23.19 15.67 1.12
CA PRO A 107 24.28 14.77 1.45
C PRO A 107 24.24 14.40 2.93
N ALA A 108 24.54 13.14 3.23
CA ALA A 108 25.06 12.77 4.54
C ALA A 108 26.47 13.40 4.65
N ASP A 109 26.55 14.50 5.41
CA ASP A 109 27.75 15.04 6.08
C ASP A 109 28.38 16.36 5.56
N ALA A 110 28.60 17.27 6.52
CA ALA A 110 29.75 18.16 6.67
C ALA A 110 29.57 18.99 7.96
N SER A 111 30.34 18.63 9.00
CA SER A 111 30.69 19.44 10.18
C SER A 111 30.31 20.93 10.12
N ARG A 112 29.19 21.30 10.75
CA ARG A 112 28.98 22.69 11.20
C ARG A 112 29.42 22.78 12.65
N THR A 113 30.67 23.16 12.86
CA THR A 113 31.12 23.79 14.10
C THR A 113 30.22 25.00 14.35
N PRO A 114 29.58 25.15 15.53
CA PRO A 114 28.93 26.41 15.85
C PRO A 114 30.02 27.48 16.00
N GLY A 115 30.06 28.42 15.07
CA GLY A 115 30.90 29.60 15.18
C GLY A 115 30.56 30.34 16.47
N SER A 116 31.50 30.40 17.40
CA SER A 116 31.41 31.25 18.57
C SER A 116 31.44 32.71 18.13
N SER A 117 30.37 33.44 18.39
CA SER A 117 30.43 34.90 18.50
C SER A 117 31.24 35.24 19.75
N ALA A 118 32.52 35.52 19.56
CA ALA A 118 33.35 36.14 20.58
C ALA A 118 32.92 37.60 20.76
N SER A 119 32.31 37.92 21.90
CA SER A 119 32.40 39.26 22.49
C SER A 119 33.34 39.20 23.68
N SER A 120 34.31 40.10 23.61
CA SER A 120 35.41 40.30 24.54
C SER A 120 34.95 40.92 25.86
N SER A 121 35.41 40.38 26.99
CA SER A 121 35.87 41.19 28.13
C SER A 121 36.74 40.34 29.06
N ALA A 122 37.99 40.76 29.18
CA ALA A 122 39.01 40.20 30.06
C ALA A 122 38.79 40.62 31.53
N SER A 123 39.20 39.78 32.49
CA SER A 123 40.09 40.17 33.60
C SER A 123 40.36 39.02 34.60
N SER A 124 41.66 38.75 34.83
CA SER A 124 42.37 38.41 36.09
C SER A 124 41.81 37.30 37.01
N SER A 125 42.43 36.12 37.16
CA SER A 125 43.71 35.75 37.83
C SER A 125 43.65 35.58 39.36
N SER A 126 44.33 34.52 39.85
CA SER A 126 44.89 34.24 41.21
C SER A 126 44.13 33.16 42.02
N SER A 127 44.64 31.90 42.09
CA SER A 127 45.53 31.31 43.15
C SER A 127 44.84 31.21 44.52
N SER A 128 44.91 30.17 45.36
CA SER A 128 45.81 29.03 45.57
C SER A 128 45.30 28.21 46.78
N ALA A 129 45.47 26.87 46.76
CA ALA A 129 46.00 25.95 47.79
C ALA A 129 45.84 26.28 49.31
N GLU A 130 45.69 25.38 50.31
CA GLU A 130 45.99 23.95 50.47
C GLU A 130 45.56 23.47 51.89
N SER A 131 45.63 22.15 52.13
CA SER A 131 45.75 21.42 53.43
C SER A 131 44.45 21.07 54.20
N LYS A 132 44.27 19.90 54.85
CA LYS A 132 45.13 18.74 55.21
C LYS A 132 44.23 17.54 55.64
N ALA A 133 44.72 16.31 55.48
CA ALA A 133 44.08 15.00 55.74
C ALA A 133 44.05 14.58 57.25
N PRO A 134 43.49 13.41 57.68
CA PRO A 134 44.06 12.07 57.38
C PRO A 134 43.09 10.88 57.15
N SER A 135 43.71 9.78 56.67
CA SER A 135 43.34 8.37 56.39
C SER A 135 42.60 7.61 57.54
N SER A 136 41.90 6.46 57.40
CA SER A 136 42.07 5.21 56.60
C SER A 136 40.74 4.35 56.64
N PRO A 137 40.65 3.07 56.20
CA PRO A 137 39.59 2.59 55.29
C PRO A 137 38.53 1.65 55.90
N SER A 138 37.33 1.59 55.30
CA SER A 138 36.44 0.44 55.49
C SER A 138 35.58 0.18 54.26
N SER A 139 35.69 -1.05 53.76
CA SER A 139 34.89 -1.69 52.73
C SER A 139 33.40 -1.75 53.07
N SER A 140 32.54 -1.32 52.14
CA SER A 140 31.24 -1.96 51.89
C SER A 140 30.68 -1.52 50.54
N ALA A 141 30.32 -2.51 49.73
CA ALA A 141 29.60 -2.32 48.48
C ALA A 141 28.17 -1.83 48.79
N ALA A 142 27.79 -0.69 48.24
CA ALA A 142 26.42 -0.20 48.25
C ALA A 142 25.97 0.06 46.81
N ALA A 143 24.87 -0.58 46.43
CA ALA A 143 24.23 -0.46 45.13
C ALA A 143 23.86 1.00 44.82
N ALA A 144 24.33 1.51 43.68
CA ALA A 144 23.90 2.81 43.18
C ALA A 144 22.46 2.71 42.66
N ALA A 145 21.53 3.35 43.38
CA ALA A 145 20.16 3.53 42.95
C ALA A 145 20.12 4.36 41.66
N ALA A 146 19.38 3.87 40.66
CA ALA A 146 19.11 4.58 39.42
C ALA A 146 18.37 5.89 39.72
N GLN A 147 18.86 7.01 39.19
CA GLN A 147 18.12 8.27 39.23
C GLN A 147 16.84 8.15 38.40
N PRO A 148 15.71 8.72 38.86
CA PRO A 148 14.49 8.77 38.07
C PRO A 148 14.70 9.62 36.81
N PRO A 149 14.02 9.29 35.70
CA PRO A 149 14.13 10.04 34.45
C PRO A 149 13.73 11.51 34.67
N SER A 150 14.49 12.43 34.07
CA SER A 150 14.17 13.86 34.07
C SER A 150 12.78 14.10 33.45
N PRO A 151 11.99 15.04 33.99
CA PRO A 151 10.69 15.38 33.41
C PRO A 151 10.86 15.86 31.96
N PRO A 152 9.88 15.59 31.08
CA PRO A 152 9.94 16.06 29.71
C PRO A 152 10.09 17.59 29.66
N PRO A 153 10.82 18.12 28.67
CA PRO A 153 10.94 19.57 28.50
C PRO A 153 9.54 20.20 28.38
N PRO A 154 9.36 21.45 28.85
CA PRO A 154 8.08 22.13 28.71
C PRO A 154 7.68 22.21 27.22
N PRO A 155 6.38 22.11 26.91
CA PRO A 155 5.90 22.14 25.53
C PRO A 155 6.36 23.43 24.84
N SER A 156 6.89 23.28 23.62
CA SER A 156 7.37 24.40 22.84
C SER A 156 6.19 25.26 22.37
N SER A 157 6.34 26.59 22.38
CA SER A 157 5.32 27.53 21.85
C SER A 157 5.32 27.62 20.32
N GLU A 158 6.17 26.85 19.64
CA GLU A 158 6.29 26.86 18.19
C GLU A 158 5.25 25.96 17.54
N PRO A 159 4.59 26.39 16.45
CA PRO A 159 3.61 25.56 15.76
C PRO A 159 4.23 24.26 15.25
N CYS A 160 3.46 23.18 15.26
CA CYS A 160 3.89 21.90 14.70
C CYS A 160 4.00 22.00 13.17
N PRO A 161 5.18 21.79 12.56
CA PRO A 161 5.29 21.73 11.11
C PRO A 161 4.55 20.50 10.58
N SER A 162 4.19 20.51 9.28
CA SER A 162 3.73 19.28 8.63
C SER A 162 4.81 18.20 8.73
N PHE A 163 4.38 16.93 8.82
CA PHE A 163 5.31 15.82 8.96
C PHE A 163 6.32 15.74 7.81
N GLU A 164 5.86 16.02 6.59
CA GLU A 164 6.73 16.11 5.42
C GLU A 164 7.84 17.17 5.59
N ASN A 165 7.47 18.38 6.04
CA ASN A 165 8.44 19.44 6.29
C ASN A 165 9.37 19.11 7.47
N TRP A 166 8.84 18.46 8.50
CA TRP A 166 9.62 17.98 9.64
C TRP A 166 10.73 17.02 9.18
N MET A 167 10.41 15.99 8.40
CA MET A 167 11.41 15.04 7.88
C MET A 167 12.48 15.72 7.02
N ARG A 168 12.10 16.73 6.23
CA ARG A 168 13.05 17.52 5.41
C ARG A 168 14.10 18.27 6.23
N THR A 169 13.82 18.58 7.49
CA THR A 169 14.79 19.22 8.38
C THR A 169 15.86 18.27 8.89
N ARG A 170 15.72 16.95 8.66
CA ARG A 170 16.56 15.88 9.23
C ARG A 170 16.74 16.09 10.74
N PRO A 171 15.63 16.02 11.51
CA PRO A 171 15.61 16.34 12.93
C PRO A 171 16.63 15.54 13.75
N GLY A 172 17.27 16.21 14.70
CA GLY A 172 18.33 15.64 15.53
C GLY A 172 17.87 15.17 16.92
N PRO A 173 18.73 14.46 17.66
CA PRO A 173 20.07 14.02 17.24
C PRO A 173 20.02 12.82 16.28
N ALA A 174 20.98 12.76 15.35
CA ALA A 174 21.16 11.60 14.47
C ALA A 174 21.50 10.34 15.29
N SER A 175 21.23 9.15 14.74
CA SER A 175 21.69 7.87 15.32
C SER A 175 23.21 7.83 15.45
N GLU A 176 23.69 7.05 16.43
CA GLU A 176 25.12 6.96 16.72
C GLU A 176 25.90 6.12 15.70
N GLY A 177 25.20 5.28 14.92
CA GLY A 177 25.80 4.44 13.87
C GLY A 177 26.29 5.20 12.64
N LYS A 178 26.76 4.46 11.64
CA LYS A 178 27.35 4.97 10.40
C LYS A 178 26.33 5.58 9.48
N ARG A 179 25.06 5.14 9.53
CA ARG A 179 24.00 5.62 8.64
C ARG A 179 23.45 7.00 9.07
N LYS A 180 23.69 7.42 10.32
CA LYS A 180 23.33 8.76 10.84
C LYS A 180 21.87 9.13 10.56
N PHE A 181 20.96 8.20 10.82
CA PHE A 181 19.53 8.39 10.62
C PHE A 181 18.99 9.50 11.53
N PRO A 182 18.17 10.43 11.01
CA PRO A 182 17.53 11.46 11.81
C PRO A 182 16.49 10.88 12.77
N LEU A 183 16.08 11.66 13.79
CA LEU A 183 14.96 11.36 14.69
C LEU A 183 13.66 11.88 14.08
N ASN A 184 13.09 11.12 13.13
CA ASN A 184 11.92 11.58 12.37
C ASN A 184 10.63 11.63 13.19
N ARG A 185 10.58 11.02 14.38
CA ARG A 185 9.40 11.15 15.25
C ARG A 185 9.12 12.64 15.54
N PRO A 186 7.87 13.11 15.40
CA PRO A 186 7.51 14.45 15.81
C PRO A 186 7.77 14.66 17.30
N ARG A 187 7.92 15.93 17.69
CA ARG A 187 7.89 16.33 19.11
C ARG A 187 6.63 15.72 19.78
N PRO A 188 6.70 15.28 21.04
CA PRO A 188 5.57 14.62 21.70
C PRO A 188 4.24 15.37 21.57
N GLU A 189 4.26 16.70 21.67
CA GLU A 189 3.08 17.57 21.52
C GLU A 189 2.52 17.66 20.09
N CYS A 190 3.29 17.23 19.10
CA CYS A 190 2.92 17.24 17.68
C CYS A 190 2.47 15.87 17.16
N ARG A 191 2.44 14.84 18.00
CA ARG A 191 2.02 13.50 17.61
C ARG A 191 0.49 13.43 17.52
N THR A 192 -0.02 12.84 16.45
CA THR A 192 -1.47 12.81 16.18
C THR A 192 -2.26 11.85 17.07
N PHE A 193 -1.59 10.84 17.62
CA PHE A 193 -2.16 9.89 18.58
C PHE A 193 -1.09 9.47 19.59
N HIS A 194 -1.41 9.54 20.88
CA HIS A 194 -0.49 9.14 21.94
C HIS A 194 -0.86 7.75 22.46
N SER A 195 0.08 6.79 22.38
CA SER A 195 -0.07 5.45 22.92
C SER A 195 1.00 5.18 24.00
N PRO A 196 0.63 5.13 25.29
CA PRO A 196 1.56 4.79 26.37
C PRO A 196 2.21 3.42 26.18
N ALA A 197 1.48 2.44 25.63
CA ALA A 197 1.99 1.11 25.32
C ALA A 197 3.09 1.18 24.23
N MET A 198 2.92 2.03 23.22
CA MET A 198 3.93 2.25 22.19
C MET A 198 5.20 2.91 22.76
N GLU A 199 5.07 3.96 23.57
CA GLU A 199 6.25 4.62 24.17
C GLU A 199 7.03 3.66 25.09
N SER A 200 6.30 2.85 25.86
CA SER A 200 6.88 1.82 26.72
C SER A 200 7.61 0.76 25.91
N LEU A 201 7.02 0.33 24.79
CA LEU A 201 7.65 -0.61 23.86
C LEU A 201 8.93 -0.04 23.26
N ILE A 202 8.89 1.18 22.71
CA ILE A 202 10.06 1.84 22.09
C ILE A 202 11.20 1.98 23.11
N THR A 203 10.87 2.37 24.34
CA THR A 203 11.85 2.49 25.43
C THR A 203 12.48 1.14 25.76
N ARG A 204 11.67 0.09 25.89
CA ARG A 204 12.13 -1.28 26.16
C ARG A 204 13.03 -1.80 25.04
N MET A 205 12.63 -1.59 23.78
CA MET A 205 13.33 -2.10 22.61
C MET A 205 14.73 -1.49 22.45
N LYS A 206 15.00 -0.32 23.05
CA LYS A 206 16.36 0.26 23.10
C LYS A 206 17.38 -0.66 23.76
N SER A 207 16.94 -1.48 24.72
CA SER A 207 17.81 -2.45 25.39
C SER A 207 17.93 -3.78 24.63
N VAL A 208 17.01 -4.04 23.70
CA VAL A 208 16.91 -5.30 22.93
C VAL A 208 17.67 -5.17 21.62
N ILE A 209 17.46 -4.08 20.89
CA ILE A 209 18.10 -3.78 19.61
C ILE A 209 19.47 -3.17 19.90
N LYS A 210 20.53 -3.93 19.67
CA LYS A 210 21.91 -3.50 19.96
C LYS A 210 22.42 -2.44 18.99
N ASP A 211 22.07 -2.57 17.72
CA ASP A 211 22.54 -1.67 16.69
C ASP A 211 21.80 -0.32 16.73
N PRO A 212 22.52 0.81 16.80
CA PRO A 212 21.91 2.13 16.96
C PRO A 212 21.13 2.60 15.73
N ASP A 213 21.52 2.18 14.51
CA ASP A 213 20.81 2.57 13.29
C ASP A 213 19.53 1.73 13.12
N LEU A 214 19.60 0.42 13.42
CA LEU A 214 18.42 -0.44 13.44
C LEU A 214 17.42 0.01 14.50
N TYR A 215 17.90 0.39 15.70
CA TYR A 215 17.02 0.95 16.72
C TYR A 215 16.37 2.26 16.25
N ARG A 216 17.16 3.18 15.65
CA ARG A 216 16.61 4.44 15.14
C ARG A 216 15.58 4.21 14.03
N LEU A 217 15.84 3.26 13.11
CA LEU A 217 14.88 2.91 12.07
C LEU A 217 13.59 2.38 12.68
N PHE A 218 13.67 1.47 13.66
CA PHE A 218 12.49 0.96 14.38
C PHE A 218 11.72 2.07 15.12
N GLU A 219 12.44 2.95 15.82
CA GLU A 219 11.87 4.08 16.56
C GLU A 219 11.16 5.07 15.64
N ASN A 220 11.69 5.33 14.45
CA ASN A 220 11.05 6.19 13.46
C ASN A 220 9.87 5.52 12.76
N ALA A 221 10.06 4.26 12.33
CA ALA A 221 9.14 3.57 11.44
C ALA A 221 7.89 3.06 12.17
N TYR A 222 8.05 2.33 13.28
CA TYR A 222 6.93 1.61 13.87
C TYR A 222 5.79 2.54 14.35
N PRO A 223 6.05 3.64 15.08
CA PRO A 223 4.98 4.54 15.52
C PRO A 223 4.51 5.54 14.45
N MET A 224 5.05 5.52 13.22
CA MET A 224 4.82 6.58 12.22
C MET A 224 3.34 6.89 11.98
N THR A 225 2.49 5.87 11.90
CA THR A 225 1.04 6.07 11.72
C THR A 225 0.43 6.80 12.92
N LEU A 226 0.71 6.35 14.15
CA LEU A 226 0.19 6.99 15.36
C LEU A 226 0.72 8.43 15.50
N ASP A 227 2.00 8.62 15.16
CA ASP A 227 2.69 9.89 15.29
C ASP A 227 2.19 10.93 14.27
N SER A 228 1.75 10.54 13.06
CA SER A 228 1.51 11.49 11.96
C SER A 228 0.26 11.29 11.09
N MET A 229 -0.39 10.14 11.13
CA MET A 229 -1.43 9.76 10.14
C MET A 229 -2.82 9.61 10.73
N VAL A 230 -2.98 9.59 12.05
CA VAL A 230 -4.30 9.63 12.70
C VAL A 230 -4.84 11.07 12.62
N LYS A 231 -5.29 11.44 11.42
CA LYS A 231 -5.64 12.83 11.06
C LYS A 231 -6.83 13.36 11.86
N TRP A 232 -7.78 12.50 12.22
CA TRP A 232 -8.90 12.88 13.08
C TRP A 232 -9.48 11.69 13.86
N ARG A 233 -10.03 11.96 15.04
CA ARG A 233 -10.84 11.03 15.83
C ARG A 233 -12.02 11.77 16.43
N GLY A 234 -13.15 11.09 16.56
CA GLY A 234 -14.32 11.65 17.20
C GLY A 234 -15.47 10.66 17.20
N TYR A 235 -16.69 11.19 17.20
CA TYR A 235 -17.91 10.41 17.17
C TYR A 235 -18.75 10.80 15.96
N ALA A 236 -19.57 9.87 15.49
CA ALA A 236 -20.58 10.17 14.50
C ALA A 236 -21.57 11.22 15.02
N ASN A 237 -22.12 12.02 14.11
CA ASN A 237 -23.32 12.78 14.45
C ASN A 237 -24.47 11.82 14.80
N ALA A 238 -25.35 12.23 15.71
CA ALA A 238 -26.58 11.49 15.97
C ALA A 238 -27.35 11.33 14.65
N SER A 239 -27.78 10.10 14.35
CA SER A 239 -28.59 9.83 13.16
C SER A 239 -29.88 10.64 13.21
N THR A 240 -30.24 11.30 12.12
CA THR A 240 -31.56 11.93 11.96
C THR A 240 -32.70 10.92 11.84
N ASP A 241 -32.38 9.63 11.71
CA ASP A 241 -33.33 8.56 11.39
C ASP A 241 -33.74 7.70 12.61
N ALA A 242 -33.32 8.08 13.82
CA ALA A 242 -33.81 7.47 15.04
C ALA A 242 -35.06 8.21 15.54
N ALA A 243 -36.14 7.46 15.78
CA ALA A 243 -37.41 7.93 16.36
C ALA A 243 -37.30 8.50 17.79
N ASP A 244 -36.08 8.79 18.26
CA ASP A 244 -35.79 9.35 19.56
C ASP A 244 -34.68 10.41 19.42
N ALA A 245 -35.09 11.59 18.92
CA ALA A 245 -34.26 12.79 18.78
C ALA A 245 -33.85 13.42 20.15
N SER A 246 -33.85 12.63 21.22
CA SER A 246 -33.52 13.07 22.58
C SER A 246 -32.03 12.91 22.93
N SER A 247 -31.24 12.23 22.09
CA SER A 247 -29.79 12.14 22.21
C SER A 247 -29.09 13.00 21.15
N SER A 248 -28.36 14.04 21.58
CA SER A 248 -27.58 14.92 20.70
C SER A 248 -26.20 14.37 20.32
N SER A 249 -25.84 13.13 20.71
CA SER A 249 -24.53 12.53 20.43
C SER A 249 -24.64 11.02 20.18
N SER A 250 -24.03 10.53 19.08
CA SER A 250 -23.82 9.08 18.88
C SER A 250 -22.63 8.59 19.71
N ASP A 251 -22.70 7.36 20.20
CA ASP A 251 -21.57 6.63 20.80
C ASP A 251 -20.67 5.95 19.75
N MET A 252 -21.02 6.05 18.46
CA MET A 252 -20.23 5.50 17.35
C MET A 252 -18.93 6.28 17.19
N GLU A 253 -17.84 5.75 17.74
CA GLU A 253 -16.49 6.25 17.51
C GLU A 253 -16.16 6.22 16.00
N LEU A 254 -15.36 7.18 15.55
CA LEU A 254 -14.84 7.28 14.20
C LEU A 254 -13.37 7.67 14.24
N THR A 255 -12.57 7.03 13.40
CA THR A 255 -11.15 7.33 13.20
C THR A 255 -10.90 7.59 11.73
N TYR A 256 -10.24 8.70 11.42
CA TYR A 256 -9.76 9.02 10.07
C TYR A 256 -8.23 8.91 10.03
N VAL A 257 -7.72 7.91 9.32
CA VAL A 257 -6.30 7.61 9.11
C VAL A 257 -5.97 7.84 7.65
N ILE A 258 -4.98 8.69 7.37
CA ILE A 258 -4.50 8.96 6.01
C ILE A 258 -3.34 8.03 5.65
N THR A 259 -3.08 7.83 4.36
CA THR A 259 -1.98 6.95 3.90
C THR A 259 -0.59 7.47 4.29
N GLY A 260 -0.48 8.80 4.43
CA GLY A 260 0.77 9.51 4.64
C GLY A 260 0.77 10.78 3.78
N ASP A 261 1.69 10.84 2.82
CA ASP A 261 1.81 11.96 1.87
C ASP A 261 0.57 12.22 1.00
N ILE A 262 -0.34 11.25 0.87
CA ILE A 262 -1.66 11.42 0.23
C ILE A 262 -2.72 11.60 1.34
N ASP A 263 -3.37 12.78 1.34
CA ASP A 263 -4.33 13.20 2.37
C ASP A 263 -5.74 12.64 2.09
N ALA A 264 -5.82 11.30 2.04
CA ALA A 264 -7.06 10.53 1.95
C ALA A 264 -6.91 9.17 2.64
N MET A 265 -8.03 8.50 2.94
CA MET A 265 -8.04 7.19 3.59
C MET A 265 -8.33 6.09 2.58
N TRP A 266 -7.36 5.21 2.34
CA TRP A 266 -7.60 3.92 1.71
C TRP A 266 -8.07 2.91 2.75
N LEU A 267 -9.05 2.07 2.41
CA LEU A 267 -9.50 1.00 3.30
C LEU A 267 -8.36 0.02 3.60
N ARG A 268 -7.61 -0.41 2.57
CA ARG A 268 -6.42 -1.27 2.71
C ARG A 268 -5.35 -0.64 3.60
N ASP A 269 -4.91 0.57 3.26
CA ASP A 269 -3.79 1.23 3.93
C ASP A 269 -4.11 1.47 5.39
N SER A 270 -5.27 2.06 5.69
CA SER A 270 -5.68 2.37 7.06
C SER A 270 -5.85 1.11 7.92
N ALA A 271 -6.41 0.02 7.36
CA ALA A 271 -6.44 -1.27 8.05
C ALA A 271 -5.03 -1.77 8.33
N SER A 272 -4.16 -1.81 7.32
CA SER A 272 -2.80 -2.36 7.45
C SER A 272 -1.95 -1.56 8.44
N GLN A 273 -2.03 -0.22 8.36
CA GLN A 273 -1.35 0.71 9.26
C GLN A 273 -1.75 0.51 10.73
N VAL A 274 -3.05 0.28 11.00
CA VAL A 274 -3.55 0.05 12.37
C VAL A 274 -3.30 -1.39 12.81
N TYR A 275 -3.39 -2.36 11.90
CA TYR A 275 -3.14 -3.78 12.15
C TYR A 275 -1.74 -4.03 12.70
N SER A 276 -0.74 -3.26 12.28
CA SER A 276 0.63 -3.35 12.81
C SER A 276 0.73 -3.14 14.32
N TYR A 277 -0.28 -2.54 14.96
CA TYR A 277 -0.35 -2.34 16.40
C TYR A 277 -1.13 -3.44 17.15
N LEU A 278 -1.60 -4.49 16.47
CA LEU A 278 -2.27 -5.64 17.08
C LEU A 278 -1.52 -6.25 18.27
N PRO A 279 -0.18 -6.33 18.31
CA PRO A 279 0.54 -6.81 19.49
C PRO A 279 0.30 -5.97 20.75
N LEU A 280 0.00 -4.67 20.59
CA LEU A 280 -0.24 -3.69 21.65
C LEU A 280 -1.72 -3.47 21.96
N LEU A 281 -2.63 -4.03 21.16
CA LEU A 281 -4.06 -3.86 21.36
C LEU A 281 -4.51 -4.63 22.62
N GLU A 282 -5.14 -3.91 23.54
CA GLU A 282 -5.78 -4.46 24.74
C GLU A 282 -7.23 -4.00 24.78
N ALA A 283 -8.13 -4.80 25.36
CA ALA A 283 -9.51 -4.40 25.57
C ALA A 283 -9.58 -3.17 26.48
N SER A 284 -10.26 -2.11 26.05
CA SER A 284 -10.42 -0.88 26.82
C SER A 284 -11.61 -0.07 26.33
N ASP A 285 -12.35 0.51 27.28
CA ASP A 285 -13.43 1.47 27.03
C ASP A 285 -12.95 2.93 27.07
N ASP A 286 -11.66 3.16 27.33
CA ASP A 286 -11.09 4.52 27.30
C ASP A 286 -11.07 5.04 25.85
N LYS A 287 -11.65 6.23 25.65
CA LYS A 287 -11.73 6.93 24.36
C LYS A 287 -10.36 7.29 23.76
N ASP A 288 -9.31 7.33 24.58
CA ASP A 288 -7.95 7.61 24.14
C ASP A 288 -7.09 6.34 24.02
N SER A 289 -7.71 5.17 24.19
CA SER A 289 -7.04 3.88 24.02
C SER A 289 -6.86 3.47 22.56
N LEU A 290 -5.95 2.53 22.32
CA LEU A 290 -5.80 1.87 21.03
C LEU A 290 -7.08 1.10 20.65
N ALA A 291 -7.85 0.56 21.61
CA ALA A 291 -9.13 -0.10 21.32
C ALA A 291 -10.16 0.87 20.73
N SER A 292 -10.24 2.10 21.25
CA SER A 292 -11.09 3.15 20.68
C SER A 292 -10.67 3.53 19.26
N LEU A 293 -9.35 3.63 19.00
CA LEU A 293 -8.83 3.85 17.65
C LEU A 293 -9.31 2.75 16.66
N TRP A 294 -9.23 1.49 17.08
CA TRP A 294 -9.65 0.33 16.28
C TRP A 294 -11.16 0.30 16.03
N ARG A 295 -11.99 0.47 17.07
CA ARG A 295 -13.45 0.56 16.92
C ARG A 295 -13.84 1.72 16.00
N GLY A 296 -13.20 2.89 16.18
CA GLY A 296 -13.42 4.05 15.33
C GLY A 296 -13.07 3.80 13.86
N LEU A 297 -12.02 3.05 13.58
CA LEU A 297 -11.65 2.69 12.21
C LEU A 297 -12.62 1.66 11.61
N ILE A 298 -13.02 0.64 12.36
CA ILE A 298 -14.01 -0.37 11.90
C ILE A 298 -15.35 0.30 11.58
N ASN A 299 -15.81 1.24 12.42
CA ASN A 299 -17.02 2.02 12.15
C ASN A 299 -16.88 2.93 10.93
N ALA A 300 -15.73 3.59 10.75
CA ALA A 300 -15.45 4.40 9.57
C ALA A 300 -15.47 3.55 8.28
N HIS A 301 -14.79 2.41 8.27
CA HIS A 301 -14.85 1.44 7.16
C HIS A 301 -16.27 0.98 6.90
N SER A 302 -17.04 0.66 7.94
CA SER A 302 -18.43 0.23 7.80
C SER A 302 -19.27 1.30 7.09
N ARG A 303 -19.13 2.55 7.52
CA ARG A 303 -19.80 3.69 6.89
C ARG A 303 -19.40 3.84 5.42
N TYR A 304 -18.13 3.75 5.10
CA TYR A 304 -17.62 3.92 3.75
C TYR A 304 -18.05 2.81 2.79
N ILE A 305 -18.04 1.56 3.25
CA ILE A 305 -18.53 0.42 2.47
C ILE A 305 -20.03 0.55 2.19
N VAL A 306 -20.83 1.02 3.16
CA VAL A 306 -22.26 1.30 2.93
C VAL A 306 -22.46 2.45 1.93
N ILE A 307 -21.60 3.47 1.95
CA ILE A 307 -21.66 4.59 1.00
C ILE A 307 -21.35 4.12 -0.43
N SER A 308 -20.25 3.39 -0.60
CA SER A 308 -19.83 2.90 -1.91
C SER A 308 -18.94 1.67 -1.78
N PRO A 309 -19.49 0.45 -1.89
CA PRO A 309 -18.75 -0.78 -1.65
C PRO A 309 -17.74 -1.10 -2.75
N TYR A 310 -17.77 -0.37 -3.88
CA TYR A 310 -16.84 -0.53 -5.00
C TYR A 310 -15.64 0.42 -4.96
N CYS A 311 -15.60 1.38 -4.03
CA CYS A 311 -14.52 2.35 -3.95
C CYS A 311 -13.54 1.98 -2.83
N HIS A 312 -12.26 2.31 -3.04
CA HIS A 312 -11.19 1.95 -2.09
C HIS A 312 -10.72 3.14 -1.23
N ALA A 313 -10.92 4.40 -1.67
CA ALA A 313 -10.43 5.59 -0.99
C ALA A 313 -11.51 6.62 -0.68
N PHE A 314 -11.49 7.19 0.54
CA PHE A 314 -12.56 8.01 1.09
C PHE A 314 -12.07 9.34 1.66
N GLN A 315 -12.96 10.33 1.54
CA GLN A 315 -12.78 11.67 2.09
C GLN A 315 -12.89 11.67 3.62
N PRO A 316 -12.43 12.73 4.30
CA PRO A 316 -12.66 12.89 5.73
C PRO A 316 -14.15 12.85 6.07
N PRO A 317 -14.54 12.29 7.23
CA PRO A 317 -15.93 12.31 7.65
C PRO A 317 -16.38 13.77 7.89
N PRO A 318 -17.62 14.16 7.56
CA PRO A 318 -18.10 15.53 7.76
C PRO A 318 -17.92 16.05 9.19
N GLU A 319 -18.03 15.17 10.19
CA GLU A 319 -17.83 15.46 11.61
C GLU A 319 -16.41 15.98 11.94
N SER A 320 -15.44 15.72 11.08
CA SER A 320 -14.07 16.20 11.25
C SER A 320 -13.88 17.68 10.95
N GLY A 321 -14.78 18.29 10.16
CA GLY A 321 -14.60 19.64 9.62
C GLY A 321 -13.40 19.78 8.66
N ILE A 322 -12.71 18.69 8.34
CA ILE A 322 -11.63 18.66 7.36
C ILE A 322 -12.28 18.68 5.98
N ARG A 323 -11.82 19.58 5.11
CA ARG A 323 -12.36 19.70 3.75
C ARG A 323 -11.93 18.49 2.92
N PRO A 324 -12.81 17.98 2.04
CA PRO A 324 -12.42 17.02 1.01
C PRO A 324 -11.24 17.52 0.19
N THR A 325 -10.38 16.59 -0.22
CA THR A 325 -9.24 16.84 -1.09
C THR A 325 -9.54 16.31 -2.49
N HIS A 326 -8.86 16.83 -3.51
CA HIS A 326 -9.09 16.41 -4.89
C HIS A 326 -7.94 15.53 -5.38
N ASN A 327 -8.27 14.42 -6.03
CA ASN A 327 -7.28 13.54 -6.63
C ASN A 327 -6.90 14.01 -8.04
N GLY A 328 -5.79 14.75 -8.15
CA GLY A 328 -5.27 15.26 -9.43
C GLY A 328 -4.82 14.18 -10.42
N ALA A 329 -4.49 12.97 -9.97
CA ALA A 329 -4.04 11.88 -10.85
C ALA A 329 -5.19 11.26 -11.67
N TYR A 330 -6.43 11.45 -11.21
CA TYR A 330 -7.58 10.62 -11.56
C TYR A 330 -8.82 11.44 -11.95
N VAL A 331 -8.64 12.72 -12.27
CA VAL A 331 -9.72 13.68 -12.59
C VAL A 331 -10.61 13.23 -13.75
N HIS A 332 -10.08 12.36 -14.61
CA HIS A 332 -10.76 11.82 -15.78
C HIS A 332 -11.31 10.42 -15.57
N ASN A 333 -11.32 9.92 -14.33
CA ASN A 333 -11.90 8.62 -14.02
C ASN A 333 -13.43 8.70 -14.01
N HIS A 334 -14.05 7.70 -14.62
CA HIS A 334 -15.48 7.56 -14.80
C HIS A 334 -15.92 6.15 -14.38
N PRO A 335 -15.86 5.84 -13.08
CA PRO A 335 -16.47 4.62 -12.55
C PRO A 335 -17.99 4.68 -12.71
N MET A 336 -18.59 3.52 -12.98
CA MET A 336 -20.03 3.32 -13.02
C MET A 336 -20.38 2.11 -12.15
N PRO A 337 -21.26 2.25 -11.14
CA PRO A 337 -22.00 3.47 -10.77
C PRO A 337 -21.08 4.62 -10.34
N ALA A 338 -21.52 5.84 -10.64
CA ALA A 338 -20.80 7.05 -10.24
C ALA A 338 -20.80 7.20 -8.71
N TYR A 339 -19.75 7.82 -8.16
CA TYR A 339 -19.61 8.10 -6.75
C TYR A 339 -19.82 9.59 -6.43
N ASP A 340 -20.04 9.89 -5.15
CA ASP A 340 -20.09 11.26 -4.63
C ASP A 340 -18.67 11.71 -4.22
N PRO A 341 -18.03 12.65 -4.95
CA PRO A 341 -16.66 13.08 -4.68
C PRO A 341 -16.46 13.81 -3.35
N GLU A 342 -17.55 14.26 -2.72
CA GLU A 342 -17.50 14.82 -1.35
C GLU A 342 -17.34 13.73 -0.29
N LYS A 343 -17.57 12.46 -0.64
CA LYS A 343 -17.46 11.30 0.27
C LYS A 343 -16.35 10.34 -0.13
N VAL A 344 -16.09 10.21 -1.42
CA VAL A 344 -15.13 9.27 -2.01
C VAL A 344 -13.99 10.05 -2.66
N PHE A 345 -12.76 9.67 -2.35
CA PHE A 345 -11.56 10.29 -2.89
C PHE A 345 -11.16 9.67 -4.24
N ASP A 346 -11.18 8.34 -4.31
CA ASP A 346 -11.00 7.57 -5.55
C ASP A 346 -11.79 6.26 -5.47
N CYS A 347 -12.20 5.77 -6.64
CA CYS A 347 -13.09 4.65 -6.77
C CYS A 347 -12.61 3.66 -7.82
N LYS A 348 -11.50 2.98 -7.53
CA LYS A 348 -11.09 1.75 -8.22
C LYS A 348 -11.56 0.53 -7.44
N TRP A 349 -12.16 -0.43 -8.12
CA TRP A 349 -12.65 -1.66 -7.50
C TRP A 349 -11.51 -2.62 -7.18
N GLU A 350 -11.24 -2.77 -5.88
CA GLU A 350 -10.18 -3.56 -5.28
C GLU A 350 -10.75 -4.47 -4.19
N LEU A 351 -10.79 -5.78 -4.46
CA LEU A 351 -11.38 -6.76 -3.55
C LEU A 351 -10.71 -6.78 -2.17
N ASP A 352 -9.41 -6.49 -2.11
CA ASP A 352 -8.65 -6.44 -0.86
C ASP A 352 -9.12 -5.33 0.08
N SER A 353 -9.76 -4.26 -0.41
CA SER A 353 -10.35 -3.23 0.43
C SER A 353 -11.42 -3.81 1.37
N LEU A 354 -12.29 -4.68 0.84
CA LEU A 354 -13.30 -5.40 1.63
C LEU A 354 -12.67 -6.47 2.53
N ALA A 355 -11.64 -7.16 2.04
CA ALA A 355 -10.93 -8.15 2.84
C ALA A 355 -10.21 -7.53 4.05
N SER A 356 -9.65 -6.33 3.89
CA SER A 356 -8.96 -5.56 4.93
C SER A 356 -9.91 -5.12 6.05
N PHE A 357 -11.14 -4.71 5.70
CA PHE A 357 -12.20 -4.42 6.67
C PHE A 357 -12.55 -5.64 7.53
N LEU A 358 -12.70 -6.82 6.92
CA LEU A 358 -12.98 -8.05 7.67
C LEU A 358 -11.76 -8.51 8.49
N GLN A 359 -10.55 -8.33 7.98
CA GLN A 359 -9.31 -8.61 8.72
C GLN A 359 -9.24 -7.80 10.01
N LEU A 360 -9.49 -6.48 9.93
CA LEU A 360 -9.49 -5.58 11.08
C LEU A 360 -10.56 -6.01 12.10
N SER A 361 -11.75 -6.35 11.62
CA SER A 361 -12.87 -6.81 12.44
C SER A 361 -12.54 -8.10 13.21
N VAL A 362 -12.01 -9.10 12.52
CA VAL A 362 -11.61 -10.38 13.12
C VAL A 362 -10.52 -10.18 14.17
N ALA A 363 -9.47 -9.43 13.84
CA ALA A 363 -8.37 -9.20 14.76
C ALA A 363 -8.81 -8.43 16.02
N TYR A 364 -9.69 -7.43 15.90
CA TYR A 364 -10.26 -6.75 17.05
C TYR A 364 -11.06 -7.71 17.93
N ALA A 365 -11.97 -8.47 17.34
CA ALA A 365 -12.85 -9.40 18.07
C ALA A 365 -12.05 -10.46 18.83
N GLU A 366 -11.05 -11.06 18.19
CA GLU A 366 -10.20 -12.09 18.78
C GLU A 366 -9.29 -11.54 19.89
N LYS A 367 -8.73 -10.34 19.69
CA LYS A 367 -7.79 -9.74 20.64
C LYS A 367 -8.46 -9.17 21.88
N THR A 368 -9.63 -8.55 21.74
CA THR A 368 -10.32 -7.86 22.84
C THR A 368 -11.43 -8.69 23.47
N GLY A 369 -12.01 -9.64 22.73
CA GLY A 369 -13.19 -10.37 23.15
C GLY A 369 -14.50 -9.57 23.08
N ASP A 370 -14.48 -8.35 22.53
CA ASP A 370 -15.64 -7.47 22.40
C ASP A 370 -16.49 -7.84 21.17
N TRP A 371 -17.12 -9.02 21.21
CA TRP A 371 -17.96 -9.53 20.12
C TRP A 371 -19.27 -8.73 19.98
N GLN A 372 -19.75 -8.11 21.05
CA GLN A 372 -21.03 -7.38 21.04
C GLN A 372 -20.94 -6.06 20.27
N PHE A 373 -19.75 -5.46 20.15
CA PHE A 373 -19.50 -4.27 19.34
C PHE A 373 -20.07 -4.38 17.92
N PHE A 374 -19.92 -5.53 17.27
CA PHE A 374 -20.33 -5.75 15.88
C PHE A 374 -21.85 -5.72 15.64
N GLY A 375 -22.66 -5.80 16.70
CA GLY A 375 -24.11 -5.67 16.62
C GLY A 375 -24.65 -4.26 16.92
N ARG A 376 -23.79 -3.28 17.29
CA ARG A 376 -24.24 -1.97 17.79
C ARG A 376 -24.56 -0.95 16.71
N HIS A 377 -23.87 -1.04 15.57
CA HIS A 377 -23.87 -0.02 14.52
C HIS A 377 -23.96 -0.67 13.12
N ALA A 378 -23.49 0.02 12.08
CA ALA A 378 -23.60 -0.36 10.68
C ALA A 378 -22.66 -1.52 10.23
N TRP A 379 -22.02 -2.25 11.15
CA TRP A 379 -21.09 -3.32 10.75
C TRP A 379 -21.80 -4.43 9.98
N VAL A 380 -22.98 -4.86 10.43
CA VAL A 380 -23.77 -5.88 9.72
C VAL A 380 -24.20 -5.38 8.33
N ASP A 381 -24.59 -4.11 8.21
CA ASP A 381 -24.95 -3.48 6.94
C ASP A 381 -23.76 -3.44 5.97
N ALA A 382 -22.57 -3.10 6.49
CA ALA A 382 -21.34 -3.08 5.71
C ALA A 382 -20.92 -4.47 5.24
N VAL A 383 -21.05 -5.50 6.09
CA VAL A 383 -20.76 -6.89 5.70
C VAL A 383 -21.72 -7.35 4.60
N GLU A 384 -23.02 -7.05 4.71
CA GLU A 384 -24.01 -7.35 3.67
C GLU A 384 -23.64 -6.65 2.36
N ALA A 385 -23.40 -5.34 2.38
CA ALA A 385 -22.99 -4.57 1.20
C ALA A 385 -21.70 -5.11 0.55
N ALA A 386 -20.71 -5.51 1.36
CA ALA A 386 -19.47 -6.11 0.88
C ALA A 386 -19.68 -7.48 0.23
N VAL A 387 -20.48 -8.36 0.86
CA VAL A 387 -20.82 -9.70 0.33
C VAL A 387 -21.60 -9.57 -0.98
N ASP A 388 -22.55 -8.64 -1.05
CA ASP A 388 -23.36 -8.39 -2.24
C ASP A 388 -22.52 -7.81 -3.38
N ALA A 389 -21.68 -6.81 -3.12
CA ALA A 389 -20.81 -6.21 -4.12
C ALA A 389 -19.81 -7.22 -4.69
N ALA A 390 -19.16 -8.00 -3.82
CA ALA A 390 -18.27 -9.08 -4.22
C ALA A 390 -19.05 -10.20 -4.95
N GLY A 391 -20.28 -10.50 -4.52
CA GLY A 391 -21.17 -11.47 -5.15
C GLY A 391 -21.51 -11.12 -6.58
N ALA A 392 -21.90 -9.85 -6.82
CA ALA A 392 -22.21 -9.33 -8.14
C ALA A 392 -21.00 -9.35 -9.09
N MET A 393 -19.80 -9.21 -8.54
CA MET A 393 -18.53 -9.27 -9.28
C MET A 393 -18.01 -10.70 -9.53
N ARG A 394 -18.78 -11.75 -9.19
CA ARG A 394 -18.46 -13.15 -9.58
C ARG A 394 -19.00 -13.54 -10.94
N LEU A 395 -19.97 -12.78 -11.48
CA LEU A 395 -20.60 -13.09 -12.75
C LEU A 395 -19.59 -13.08 -13.90
N GLY A 396 -19.59 -14.14 -14.71
CA GLY A 396 -18.75 -14.24 -15.90
C GLY A 396 -19.09 -13.18 -16.94
N THR A 397 -18.18 -12.94 -17.90
CA THR A 397 -18.44 -12.01 -19.01
C THR A 397 -19.57 -12.48 -19.91
N TYR A 398 -19.73 -13.79 -20.05
CA TYR A 398 -20.79 -14.39 -20.85
C TYR A 398 -21.66 -15.30 -19.99
N SER A 399 -22.96 -15.26 -20.23
CA SER A 399 -23.94 -16.19 -19.70
C SER A 399 -23.73 -17.59 -20.27
N LYS A 400 -24.44 -18.60 -19.72
CA LYS A 400 -24.40 -19.98 -20.24
C LYS A 400 -24.80 -20.09 -21.71
N ASP A 401 -25.65 -19.18 -22.20
CA ASP A 401 -26.11 -19.12 -23.59
C ASP A 401 -25.25 -18.18 -24.47
N GLY A 402 -24.14 -17.65 -23.93
CA GLY A 402 -23.19 -16.81 -24.65
C GLY A 402 -23.56 -15.32 -24.74
N LYS A 403 -24.57 -14.85 -24.01
CA LYS A 403 -24.91 -13.41 -23.96
C LYS A 403 -23.92 -12.67 -23.07
N VAL A 404 -23.51 -11.47 -23.47
CA VAL A 404 -22.69 -10.60 -22.61
C VAL A 404 -23.48 -10.22 -21.37
N GLU A 405 -22.94 -10.53 -20.20
CA GLU A 405 -23.54 -10.16 -18.92
C GLU A 405 -23.13 -8.74 -18.53
N LYS A 406 -24.06 -8.01 -17.92
CA LYS A 406 -23.78 -6.67 -17.43
C LYS A 406 -22.93 -6.75 -16.17
N SER A 407 -21.73 -6.16 -16.19
CA SER A 407 -20.92 -5.99 -14.99
C SER A 407 -21.59 -5.03 -14.02
N ALA A 408 -21.54 -5.33 -12.72
CA ALA A 408 -22.08 -4.46 -11.68
C ALA A 408 -21.28 -3.16 -11.54
N TRP A 409 -20.02 -3.19 -11.97
CA TRP A 409 -19.11 -2.06 -11.93
C TRP A 409 -18.22 -2.00 -13.20
N THR A 410 -17.95 -0.80 -13.69
CA THR A 410 -17.04 -0.52 -14.81
C THR A 410 -16.25 0.76 -14.55
N PHE A 411 -15.12 0.93 -15.20
CA PHE A 411 -14.28 2.13 -15.03
C PHE A 411 -13.53 2.46 -16.30
N THR A 412 -13.56 3.73 -16.69
CA THR A 412 -12.68 4.27 -17.73
C THR A 412 -12.00 5.53 -17.20
N GLY A 413 -10.75 5.74 -17.57
CA GLY A 413 -10.00 6.95 -17.26
C GLY A 413 -9.13 7.35 -18.44
N TRP A 414 -8.98 8.67 -18.69
CA TRP A 414 -7.95 9.16 -19.60
C TRP A 414 -6.62 9.27 -18.87
N THR A 415 -5.62 8.57 -19.38
CA THR A 415 -4.29 8.45 -18.77
C THR A 415 -3.27 7.99 -19.79
N ASN A 416 -1.99 8.30 -19.56
CA ASN A 416 -0.86 7.78 -20.34
C ASN A 416 -0.23 6.52 -19.71
N ARG A 417 -0.75 6.04 -18.57
CA ARG A 417 -0.32 4.82 -17.90
C ARG A 417 -1.30 3.69 -18.18
N GLY A 418 -0.83 2.63 -18.82
CA GLY A 418 -1.69 1.50 -19.22
C GLY A 418 -2.35 0.75 -18.07
N SER A 419 -1.80 0.84 -16.85
CA SER A 419 -2.38 0.26 -15.64
C SER A 419 -3.43 1.13 -14.95
N GLU A 420 -3.65 2.37 -15.39
CA GLU A 420 -4.53 3.34 -14.72
C GLU A 420 -5.92 3.42 -15.38
N THR A 421 -6.28 2.47 -16.24
CA THR A 421 -7.58 2.38 -16.92
C THR A 421 -7.85 0.93 -17.32
N LEU A 422 -9.10 0.63 -17.71
CA LEU A 422 -9.50 -0.73 -18.07
C LEU A 422 -9.74 -0.90 -19.57
N THR A 423 -9.38 -2.08 -20.09
CA THR A 423 -9.70 -2.51 -21.46
C THR A 423 -11.21 -2.75 -21.63
N ASN A 424 -11.64 -2.96 -22.89
CA ASN A 424 -13.02 -3.32 -23.24
C ASN A 424 -14.06 -2.33 -22.70
N ASP A 425 -13.90 -1.04 -23.04
CA ASP A 425 -14.82 0.04 -22.65
C ASP A 425 -15.11 0.07 -21.14
N GLY A 426 -14.08 -0.20 -20.34
CA GLY A 426 -14.13 -0.14 -18.89
C GLY A 426 -14.54 -1.42 -18.17
N LEU A 427 -14.68 -2.54 -18.89
CA LEU A 427 -15.00 -3.85 -18.31
C LEU A 427 -13.77 -4.62 -17.84
N GLY A 428 -12.58 -4.24 -18.31
CA GLY A 428 -11.35 -5.02 -18.21
C GLY A 428 -11.40 -6.29 -19.07
N ASN A 429 -10.40 -7.18 -18.93
CA ASN A 429 -10.36 -8.40 -19.73
C ASN A 429 -11.44 -9.43 -19.33
N PRO A 430 -11.98 -10.22 -20.27
CA PRO A 430 -13.06 -11.17 -19.99
C PRO A 430 -12.70 -12.22 -18.92
N ILE A 431 -13.72 -12.70 -18.22
CA ILE A 431 -13.61 -13.80 -17.26
C ILE A 431 -14.67 -14.88 -17.50
N LYS A 432 -14.33 -16.12 -17.18
CA LYS A 432 -15.27 -17.24 -17.08
C LYS A 432 -15.54 -17.53 -15.61
N GLU A 433 -16.81 -17.48 -15.22
CA GLU A 433 -17.22 -17.73 -13.84
C GLU A 433 -16.62 -19.02 -13.28
N ASN A 434 -15.92 -18.92 -12.15
CA ASN A 434 -15.31 -20.06 -11.48
C ASN A 434 -15.50 -20.09 -9.96
N GLY A 435 -16.27 -19.13 -9.42
CA GLY A 435 -16.48 -18.96 -8.00
C GLY A 435 -15.65 -17.84 -7.40
N MET A 436 -14.50 -17.48 -7.99
CA MET A 436 -13.70 -16.31 -7.61
C MET A 436 -14.42 -15.01 -7.97
N VAL A 437 -14.04 -13.94 -7.29
CA VAL A 437 -14.53 -12.58 -7.49
C VAL A 437 -13.58 -11.85 -8.44
N ARG A 438 -14.11 -11.24 -9.50
CA ARG A 438 -13.31 -10.39 -10.37
C ARG A 438 -12.97 -9.10 -9.63
N THR A 439 -11.69 -8.73 -9.59
CA THR A 439 -11.21 -7.41 -9.12
C THR A 439 -10.62 -6.68 -10.32
N ALA A 440 -10.92 -5.40 -10.43
CA ALA A 440 -10.50 -4.62 -11.59
C ALA A 440 -9.08 -4.10 -11.40
N PHE A 441 -8.76 -3.70 -10.16
CA PHE A 441 -7.47 -3.19 -9.76
C PHE A 441 -6.87 -4.07 -8.64
N ARG A 442 -5.54 -4.01 -8.54
CA ARG A 442 -4.70 -4.69 -7.55
C ARG A 442 -4.53 -3.82 -6.30
N PRO A 443 -3.95 -4.35 -5.22
CA PRO A 443 -3.53 -3.56 -4.06
C PRO A 443 -2.50 -2.46 -4.36
N SER A 444 -1.91 -2.45 -5.56
CA SER A 444 -1.03 -1.38 -6.06
C SER A 444 -1.78 -0.25 -6.77
N ASP A 445 -3.11 -0.27 -6.76
CA ASP A 445 -4.02 0.57 -7.56
C ASP A 445 -3.83 0.41 -9.09
N ASP A 446 -3.09 -0.61 -9.55
CA ASP A 446 -2.91 -0.95 -10.97
C ASP A 446 -4.00 -1.91 -11.47
N ALA A 447 -4.46 -1.74 -12.71
CA ALA A 447 -5.40 -2.62 -13.37
C ALA A 447 -4.87 -4.06 -13.47
N CYS A 448 -5.73 -5.02 -13.15
CA CYS A 448 -5.44 -6.43 -13.33
C CYS A 448 -5.35 -6.79 -14.83
N ILE A 449 -4.42 -7.70 -15.18
CA ILE A 449 -4.39 -8.26 -16.55
C ILE A 449 -5.51 -9.30 -16.66
N PHE A 450 -5.53 -10.29 -15.78
CA PHE A 450 -6.70 -11.16 -15.62
C PHE A 450 -7.39 -10.84 -14.29
N GLN A 451 -8.71 -10.74 -14.29
CA GLN A 451 -9.41 -10.09 -13.18
C GLN A 451 -9.62 -11.01 -11.96
N PHE A 452 -9.34 -12.31 -12.04
CA PHE A 452 -9.25 -13.10 -10.82
C PHE A 452 -7.86 -12.98 -10.21
N LEU A 453 -7.62 -11.88 -9.50
CA LEU A 453 -6.45 -11.69 -8.67
C LEU A 453 -6.48 -12.70 -7.52
N VAL A 454 -5.59 -13.69 -7.59
CA VAL A 454 -5.56 -14.84 -6.70
C VAL A 454 -5.29 -14.44 -5.24
N PRO A 455 -4.28 -13.61 -4.90
CA PRO A 455 -4.01 -13.28 -3.51
C PRO A 455 -5.14 -12.48 -2.84
N ALA A 456 -5.80 -11.57 -3.56
CA ALA A 456 -6.98 -10.85 -3.03
C ALA A 456 -8.17 -11.79 -2.79
N ASN A 457 -8.41 -12.74 -3.71
CA ASN A 457 -9.43 -13.77 -3.52
C ASN A 457 -9.12 -14.70 -2.33
N MET A 458 -7.84 -15.06 -2.13
CA MET A 458 -7.40 -15.82 -0.96
C MET A 458 -7.70 -15.08 0.35
N MET A 459 -7.33 -13.80 0.42
CA MET A 459 -7.55 -12.96 1.60
C MET A 459 -9.06 -12.78 1.88
N TRP A 460 -9.86 -12.51 0.85
CA TRP A 460 -11.31 -12.39 0.96
C TRP A 460 -11.96 -13.69 1.46
N ALA A 461 -11.64 -14.84 0.86
CA ALA A 461 -12.19 -16.13 1.32
C ALA A 461 -11.81 -16.45 2.76
N LYS A 462 -10.56 -16.17 3.16
CA LYS A 462 -10.11 -16.37 4.55
C LYS A 462 -10.90 -15.51 5.52
N TYR A 463 -11.07 -14.23 5.24
CA TYR A 463 -11.72 -13.33 6.19
C TYR A 463 -13.25 -13.38 6.13
N LEU A 464 -13.86 -13.84 5.03
CA LEU A 464 -15.26 -14.27 5.03
C LEU A 464 -15.48 -15.42 6.01
N GLU A 465 -14.63 -16.45 5.97
CA GLU A 465 -14.69 -17.58 6.90
C GLU A 465 -14.57 -17.12 8.36
N SER A 466 -13.51 -16.37 8.68
CA SER A 466 -13.26 -15.90 10.04
C SER A 466 -14.32 -14.92 10.54
N ALA A 467 -14.73 -13.93 9.73
CA ALA A 467 -15.75 -12.96 10.14
C ALA A 467 -17.15 -13.59 10.22
N SER A 468 -17.40 -14.71 9.53
CA SER A 468 -18.65 -15.47 9.73
C SER A 468 -18.78 -16.02 11.15
N GLU A 469 -17.68 -16.20 11.90
CA GLU A 469 -17.74 -16.57 13.33
C GLU A 469 -18.25 -15.40 14.19
N ILE A 470 -17.95 -14.14 13.83
CA ILE A 470 -18.52 -12.94 14.45
C ILE A 470 -20.02 -12.89 14.13
N MET A 471 -20.38 -12.94 12.84
CA MET A 471 -21.76 -12.84 12.38
C MET A 471 -22.65 -13.93 13.00
N ALA A 472 -22.14 -15.16 13.16
CA ALA A 472 -22.87 -16.28 13.76
C ALA A 472 -23.19 -16.10 15.26
N LYS A 473 -22.52 -15.17 15.94
CA LYS A 473 -22.78 -14.82 17.35
C LYS A 473 -23.88 -13.76 17.50
N LEU A 474 -24.28 -13.11 16.41
CA LEU A 474 -25.34 -12.10 16.41
C LEU A 474 -26.72 -12.76 16.26
N ASP A 475 -27.74 -12.12 16.82
CA ASP A 475 -29.10 -12.64 16.83
C ASP A 475 -29.89 -12.30 15.54
N GLY A 476 -30.89 -13.13 15.23
CA GLY A 476 -31.86 -12.89 14.15
C GLY A 476 -31.58 -13.63 12.84
N ASP A 477 -32.61 -13.69 11.97
CA ASP A 477 -32.53 -14.38 10.67
C ASP A 477 -31.53 -13.73 9.72
N ARG A 478 -31.40 -12.40 9.76
CA ARG A 478 -30.46 -11.66 8.91
C ARG A 478 -29.02 -12.12 9.17
N ALA A 479 -28.59 -12.16 10.42
CA ALA A 479 -27.25 -12.63 10.80
C ALA A 479 -27.03 -14.10 10.41
N ARG A 480 -28.03 -14.96 10.61
CA ARG A 480 -27.95 -16.38 10.19
C ARG A 480 -27.78 -16.54 8.68
N ASN A 481 -28.55 -15.80 7.89
CA ASN A 481 -28.50 -15.86 6.43
C ASN A 481 -27.17 -15.32 5.90
N LEU A 482 -26.71 -14.18 6.42
CA LEU A 482 -25.40 -13.63 6.05
C LEU A 482 -24.25 -14.57 6.43
N THR A 483 -24.31 -15.20 7.61
CA THR A 483 -23.31 -16.21 8.00
C THR A 483 -23.23 -17.33 6.97
N ALA A 484 -24.37 -17.82 6.47
CA ALA A 484 -24.41 -18.86 5.44
C ALA A 484 -23.85 -18.35 4.11
N ALA A 485 -24.25 -17.16 3.67
CA ALA A 485 -23.79 -16.54 2.42
C ALA A 485 -22.26 -16.31 2.41
N MET A 486 -21.70 -15.81 3.51
CA MET A 486 -20.26 -15.60 3.67
C MET A 486 -19.48 -16.92 3.50
N ARG A 487 -19.94 -17.99 4.17
CA ARG A 487 -19.30 -19.31 4.11
C ARG A 487 -19.43 -19.96 2.73
N GLU A 488 -20.58 -19.81 2.08
CA GLU A 488 -20.81 -20.32 0.73
C GLU A 488 -19.91 -19.61 -0.29
N GLN A 489 -19.83 -18.27 -0.23
CA GLN A 489 -18.96 -17.50 -1.11
C GLN A 489 -17.49 -17.86 -0.91
N ALA A 490 -17.02 -17.96 0.33
CA ALA A 490 -15.65 -18.38 0.64
C ALA A 490 -15.33 -19.77 0.09
N PHE A 491 -16.25 -20.73 0.26
CA PHE A 491 -16.09 -22.08 -0.28
C PHE A 491 -16.01 -22.08 -1.81
N GLY A 492 -16.89 -21.32 -2.48
CA GLY A 492 -16.87 -21.17 -3.94
C GLY A 492 -15.57 -20.57 -4.47
N ILE A 493 -15.02 -19.56 -3.79
CA ILE A 493 -13.72 -18.97 -4.14
C ILE A 493 -12.60 -20.00 -4.00
N ARG A 494 -12.56 -20.75 -2.89
CA ARG A 494 -11.55 -21.82 -2.70
C ARG A 494 -11.64 -22.88 -3.78
N GLN A 495 -12.85 -23.26 -4.22
CA GLN A 495 -13.03 -24.19 -5.34
C GLN A 495 -12.48 -23.61 -6.65
N GLY A 496 -12.72 -22.33 -6.92
CA GLY A 496 -12.16 -21.63 -8.09
C GLY A 496 -10.64 -21.59 -8.08
N ILE A 497 -10.03 -21.29 -6.92
CA ILE A 497 -8.57 -21.27 -6.74
C ILE A 497 -7.98 -22.67 -6.98
N ASP A 498 -8.54 -23.71 -6.35
CA ASP A 498 -8.03 -25.09 -6.45
C ASP A 498 -8.03 -25.61 -7.90
N ARG A 499 -9.05 -25.19 -8.67
CA ARG A 499 -9.29 -25.66 -10.02
C ARG A 499 -8.50 -24.88 -11.07
N ASP A 500 -8.53 -23.55 -11.00
CA ASP A 500 -8.10 -22.69 -12.11
C ASP A 500 -6.86 -21.86 -11.78
N ALA A 501 -6.52 -21.63 -10.50
CA ALA A 501 -5.42 -20.76 -10.10
C ALA A 501 -4.12 -21.50 -9.76
N ILE A 502 -4.15 -22.83 -9.63
CA ILE A 502 -2.94 -23.64 -9.45
C ILE A 502 -2.49 -24.16 -10.81
N VAL A 503 -1.34 -23.68 -11.25
CA VAL A 503 -0.77 -23.95 -12.57
C VAL A 503 0.58 -24.65 -12.44
N HIS A 504 0.90 -25.52 -13.40
CA HIS A 504 2.18 -26.20 -13.44
C HIS A 504 3.22 -25.37 -14.19
N ARG A 505 4.34 -25.04 -13.55
CA ARG A 505 5.48 -24.33 -14.16
C ARG A 505 6.71 -25.22 -14.23
N PRO A 506 7.29 -25.47 -15.42
CA PRO A 506 8.53 -26.23 -15.55
C PRO A 506 9.65 -25.66 -14.68
N GLY A 507 10.35 -26.52 -13.93
CA GLY A 507 11.41 -26.13 -12.99
C GLY A 507 10.94 -25.73 -11.58
N TYR A 508 9.64 -25.53 -11.39
CA TYR A 508 9.04 -25.18 -10.10
C TYR A 508 8.04 -26.23 -9.61
N GLY A 509 7.21 -26.78 -10.50
CA GLY A 509 6.09 -27.64 -10.12
C GLY A 509 4.78 -26.85 -10.11
N ASP A 510 3.81 -27.32 -9.34
CA ASP A 510 2.54 -26.63 -9.17
C ASP A 510 2.74 -25.38 -8.31
N MET A 511 2.25 -24.23 -8.78
CA MET A 511 2.32 -22.93 -8.11
C MET A 511 0.99 -22.18 -8.26
N PHE A 512 0.75 -21.22 -7.38
CA PHE A 512 -0.35 -20.27 -7.57
C PHE A 512 0.03 -19.26 -8.65
N ALA A 513 -0.85 -19.06 -9.63
CA ALA A 513 -0.77 -17.91 -10.53
C ALA A 513 -1.13 -16.63 -9.76
N TYR A 514 -0.64 -15.48 -10.22
CA TYR A 514 -0.99 -14.19 -9.62
C TYR A 514 -2.40 -13.77 -10.03
N GLU A 515 -2.72 -13.94 -11.31
CA GLU A 515 -4.04 -13.68 -11.86
C GLU A 515 -4.44 -14.78 -12.85
N VAL A 516 -5.74 -15.07 -12.91
CA VAL A 516 -6.31 -15.96 -13.94
C VAL A 516 -7.64 -15.42 -14.48
N ASP A 517 -8.10 -15.96 -15.61
CA ASP A 517 -9.35 -15.54 -16.26
C ASP A 517 -10.46 -16.61 -16.24
N GLY A 518 -10.15 -17.84 -15.80
CA GLY A 518 -11.06 -18.99 -15.86
C GLY A 518 -11.25 -19.59 -17.26
N PHE A 519 -10.71 -18.97 -18.31
CA PHE A 519 -10.60 -19.53 -19.67
C PHE A 519 -9.30 -20.33 -19.87
N GLY A 520 -8.35 -20.20 -18.95
CA GLY A 520 -7.05 -20.87 -18.97
C GLY A 520 -5.88 -19.91 -19.10
N GLY A 521 -6.13 -18.61 -19.22
CA GLY A 521 -5.13 -17.56 -19.10
C GLY A 521 -4.63 -17.46 -17.66
N ALA A 522 -3.31 -17.38 -17.51
CA ALA A 522 -2.65 -17.22 -16.22
C ALA A 522 -1.49 -16.23 -16.34
N ASN A 523 -1.45 -15.26 -15.43
CA ASN A 523 -0.36 -14.32 -15.29
C ASN A 523 0.55 -14.80 -14.14
N LEU A 524 1.80 -15.11 -14.46
CA LEU A 524 2.79 -15.61 -13.49
C LEU A 524 3.74 -14.47 -13.11
N MET A 525 3.44 -13.83 -12.00
CA MET A 525 4.26 -12.75 -11.40
C MET A 525 4.00 -12.71 -9.89
N ASP A 526 4.50 -11.69 -9.22
CA ASP A 526 3.91 -11.18 -7.98
C ASP A 526 4.10 -9.66 -7.94
N ASP A 527 3.34 -9.01 -7.06
CA ASP A 527 3.49 -7.59 -6.76
C ASP A 527 3.88 -7.41 -5.29
N ALA A 528 4.56 -6.32 -4.97
CA ALA A 528 4.96 -6.00 -3.61
C ALA A 528 3.78 -5.73 -2.67
N ASN A 529 2.68 -5.19 -3.19
CA ASN A 529 1.53 -4.74 -2.41
C ASN A 529 0.73 -5.93 -1.85
N VAL A 530 0.42 -5.88 -0.55
CA VAL A 530 -0.31 -6.95 0.16
C VAL A 530 -1.83 -6.70 0.06
N PRO A 531 -2.64 -7.71 -0.28
CA PRO A 531 -2.32 -9.13 -0.46
C PRO A 531 -1.52 -9.46 -1.74
N SER A 532 -0.38 -10.14 -1.55
CA SER A 532 0.46 -10.73 -2.59
C SER A 532 0.59 -12.25 -2.40
N LEU A 533 1.10 -12.97 -3.41
CA LEU A 533 1.34 -14.41 -3.27
C LEU A 533 2.40 -14.68 -2.20
N LEU A 534 3.44 -13.86 -2.12
CA LEU A 534 4.46 -13.91 -1.08
C LEU A 534 3.86 -13.78 0.32
N ALA A 535 2.90 -12.87 0.50
CA ALA A 535 2.32 -12.56 1.80
C ALA A 535 1.28 -13.58 2.30
N MET A 536 0.90 -14.57 1.49
CA MET A 536 -0.16 -15.54 1.79
C MET A 536 -0.10 -16.16 3.21
N PRO A 537 1.06 -16.49 3.79
CA PRO A 537 1.12 -17.04 5.15
C PRO A 537 0.65 -16.08 6.25
N LEU A 538 0.67 -14.76 6.02
CA LEU A 538 0.30 -13.77 7.04
C LEU A 538 -1.15 -13.90 7.51
N TRP A 539 -2.04 -14.43 6.68
CA TRP A 539 -3.44 -14.71 7.03
C TRP A 539 -3.77 -16.21 7.04
N ASP A 540 -2.77 -17.09 6.98
CA ASP A 540 -2.93 -18.54 7.07
C ASP A 540 -4.04 -19.10 6.16
N PHE A 541 -3.98 -18.77 4.86
CA PHE A 541 -5.01 -19.18 3.89
C PHE A 541 -5.15 -20.71 3.77
N THR A 542 -4.03 -21.43 3.90
CA THR A 542 -3.96 -22.87 3.66
C THR A 542 -4.63 -23.72 4.74
N ARG A 543 -4.87 -23.15 5.93
CA ARG A 543 -5.58 -23.82 7.02
C ARG A 543 -6.94 -23.17 7.23
N SER A 544 -7.98 -23.99 7.29
CA SER A 544 -9.34 -23.56 7.61
C SER A 544 -10.01 -24.54 8.56
N LYS A 545 -10.86 -24.01 9.45
CA LYS A 545 -11.79 -24.81 10.26
C LYS A 545 -13.01 -25.24 9.42
N PHE A 546 -13.23 -24.59 8.28
CA PHE A 546 -14.34 -24.86 7.37
C PHE A 546 -13.94 -25.87 6.31
N LYS A 547 -14.95 -26.34 5.57
CA LYS A 547 -14.77 -27.33 4.51
C LYS A 547 -13.80 -26.78 3.44
N LEU A 548 -12.72 -27.52 3.19
CA LEU A 548 -11.83 -27.27 2.06
C LEU A 548 -12.30 -28.06 0.82
N PRO A 549 -11.93 -27.62 -0.41
CA PRO A 549 -12.17 -28.40 -1.62
C PRO A 549 -11.60 -29.82 -1.50
N ALA A 550 -12.24 -30.80 -2.16
CA ALA A 550 -11.86 -32.21 -2.07
C ALA A 550 -10.52 -32.56 -2.80
N GLY A 551 -9.78 -31.55 -3.27
CA GLY A 551 -8.50 -31.71 -3.93
C GLY A 551 -7.45 -32.35 -3.01
N LYS A 552 -6.55 -33.15 -3.58
CA LYS A 552 -5.41 -33.77 -2.87
C LYS A 552 -4.13 -32.91 -2.93
N ARG A 553 -4.21 -31.66 -3.39
CA ARG A 553 -3.04 -30.82 -3.59
C ARG A 553 -2.49 -30.36 -2.24
N ASP A 554 -1.19 -30.49 -2.05
CA ASP A 554 -0.50 -29.93 -0.88
C ASP A 554 -0.29 -28.42 -1.09
N TYR A 555 -1.17 -27.58 -0.52
CA TYR A 555 -1.03 -26.13 -0.64
C TYR A 555 0.26 -25.60 -0.01
N ALA A 556 0.85 -26.32 0.94
CA ALA A 556 2.16 -25.94 1.47
C ALA A 556 3.24 -26.14 0.40
N GLU A 557 3.20 -27.24 -0.35
CA GLU A 557 4.11 -27.46 -1.48
C GLU A 557 3.89 -26.44 -2.60
N VAL A 558 2.64 -26.18 -2.97
CA VAL A 558 2.29 -25.18 -3.97
C VAL A 558 2.81 -23.79 -3.55
N TYR A 559 2.64 -23.41 -2.29
CA TYR A 559 3.20 -22.16 -1.77
C TYR A 559 4.72 -22.14 -1.80
N ARG A 560 5.42 -23.21 -1.41
CA ARG A 560 6.90 -23.25 -1.49
C ARG A 560 7.40 -23.05 -2.92
N ASN A 561 6.75 -23.69 -3.89
CA ASN A 561 7.07 -23.52 -5.31
C ASN A 561 6.80 -22.08 -5.78
N THR A 562 5.66 -21.52 -5.36
CA THR A 562 5.27 -20.13 -5.63
C THR A 562 6.30 -19.17 -5.05
N ARG A 563 6.63 -19.28 -3.76
CA ARG A 563 7.62 -18.43 -3.07
C ARG A 563 8.98 -18.47 -3.76
N LYS A 564 9.44 -19.65 -4.17
CA LYS A 564 10.68 -19.83 -4.93
C LYS A 564 10.65 -19.07 -6.26
N TYR A 565 9.51 -19.09 -6.96
CA TYR A 565 9.31 -18.36 -8.22
C TYR A 565 9.30 -16.85 -7.98
N VAL A 566 8.51 -16.40 -7.00
CA VAL A 566 8.29 -14.99 -6.68
C VAL A 566 9.59 -14.28 -6.30
N LEU A 567 10.46 -14.93 -5.53
CA LEU A 567 11.76 -14.41 -5.09
C LEU A 567 12.92 -14.80 -6.02
N GLY A 568 12.59 -15.24 -7.23
CA GLY A 568 13.55 -15.69 -8.24
C GLY A 568 13.49 -14.86 -9.51
N ASP A 569 14.49 -15.06 -10.37
CA ASP A 569 14.66 -14.33 -11.64
C ASP A 569 13.54 -14.58 -12.67
N ASP A 570 12.74 -15.64 -12.48
CA ASP A 570 11.62 -15.95 -13.36
C ASP A 570 10.39 -15.05 -13.10
N ASN A 571 10.30 -14.42 -11.92
CA ASN A 571 9.31 -13.37 -11.68
C ASN A 571 9.78 -12.07 -12.35
N SER A 572 9.02 -11.59 -13.34
CA SER A 572 9.34 -10.38 -14.11
C SER A 572 9.46 -9.10 -13.27
N TYR A 573 8.86 -9.08 -12.07
CA TYR A 573 8.93 -7.96 -11.14
C TYR A 573 9.81 -8.25 -9.91
N PHE A 574 10.58 -9.35 -9.91
CA PHE A 574 11.68 -9.52 -8.97
C PHE A 574 12.90 -8.71 -9.45
N MET A 575 13.13 -7.58 -8.81
CA MET A 575 14.14 -6.61 -9.21
C MET A 575 15.44 -6.90 -8.47
N ARG A 576 16.56 -6.75 -9.16
CA ARG A 576 17.88 -7.14 -8.62
C ARG A 576 18.91 -6.05 -8.79
N GLY A 577 19.68 -5.87 -7.73
CA GLY A 577 20.81 -4.96 -7.73
C GLY A 577 21.46 -4.89 -6.35
N PRO A 578 22.60 -4.17 -6.26
CA PRO A 578 23.43 -4.13 -5.07
C PRO A 578 22.82 -3.36 -3.89
N VAL A 579 21.81 -2.51 -4.13
CA VAL A 579 21.14 -1.74 -3.07
C VAL A 579 20.03 -2.58 -2.44
N ILE A 580 19.14 -3.11 -3.27
CA ILE A 580 18.01 -3.94 -2.84
C ILE A 580 17.61 -4.89 -3.97
N SER A 581 17.37 -6.15 -3.61
CA SER A 581 16.82 -7.17 -4.50
C SER A 581 15.53 -7.71 -3.90
N ALA A 582 14.40 -7.17 -4.35
CA ALA A 582 13.07 -7.49 -3.85
C ALA A 582 12.02 -7.36 -4.95
N VAL A 583 10.83 -7.89 -4.69
CA VAL A 583 9.68 -7.71 -5.59
C VAL A 583 9.29 -6.23 -5.62
N GLY A 584 8.97 -5.72 -6.80
CA GLY A 584 8.30 -4.42 -6.97
C GLY A 584 6.97 -4.61 -7.68
N GLY A 585 6.73 -3.86 -8.76
CA GLY A 585 5.51 -3.98 -9.54
C GLY A 585 5.50 -3.01 -10.73
N PRO A 586 4.46 -3.05 -11.58
CA PRO A 586 4.31 -2.12 -12.69
C PRO A 586 4.06 -0.67 -12.24
N HIS A 587 3.53 -0.45 -11.04
CA HIS A 587 3.17 0.88 -10.51
C HIS A 587 4.26 1.95 -10.66
N VAL A 588 5.48 1.62 -10.21
CA VAL A 588 6.66 2.50 -10.36
C VAL A 588 7.53 2.06 -11.55
N GLY A 589 7.45 0.77 -11.91
CA GLY A 589 8.09 0.20 -13.09
C GLY A 589 9.39 -0.56 -12.81
N PRO A 590 10.08 -1.03 -13.86
CA PRO A 590 11.24 -1.90 -13.74
C PRO A 590 12.40 -1.29 -12.94
N GLY A 591 13.03 -2.11 -12.09
CA GLY A 591 14.18 -1.73 -11.27
C GLY A 591 13.86 -0.97 -9.99
N LYS A 592 12.58 -0.70 -9.69
CA LYS A 592 12.08 -0.03 -8.50
C LYS A 592 11.55 -1.03 -7.47
N ALA A 593 12.44 -1.66 -6.73
CA ALA A 593 12.09 -2.69 -5.75
C ALA A 593 11.41 -2.06 -4.54
N TRP A 594 10.48 -2.76 -3.90
CA TRP A 594 9.76 -2.22 -2.75
C TRP A 594 10.32 -2.82 -1.46
N PRO A 595 10.84 -2.01 -0.51
CA PRO A 595 11.31 -2.48 0.78
C PRO A 595 10.27 -3.32 1.54
N MET A 596 8.98 -3.01 1.34
CA MET A 596 7.87 -3.79 1.88
C MET A 596 7.95 -5.27 1.50
N ALA A 597 8.27 -5.62 0.25
CA ALA A 597 8.39 -7.02 -0.16
C ALA A 597 9.54 -7.76 0.53
N ALA A 598 10.65 -7.06 0.83
CA ALA A 598 11.76 -7.61 1.62
C ALA A 598 11.32 -7.91 3.08
N VAL A 599 10.55 -6.99 3.67
CA VAL A 599 9.94 -7.20 5.00
C VAL A 599 9.02 -8.41 4.99
N ILE A 600 8.14 -8.55 3.99
CA ILE A 600 7.24 -9.72 3.87
C ILE A 600 8.03 -11.02 3.65
N ALA A 601 9.09 -11.01 2.83
CA ALA A 601 9.95 -12.18 2.65
C ALA A 601 10.55 -12.63 3.98
N ALA A 602 11.05 -11.70 4.80
CA ALA A 602 11.57 -11.97 6.14
C ALA A 602 10.49 -12.50 7.09
N MET A 603 9.32 -11.85 7.15
CA MET A 603 8.21 -12.28 8.02
C MET A 603 7.75 -13.69 7.68
N THR A 604 7.63 -14.01 6.39
CA THR A 604 7.13 -15.31 5.92
C THR A 604 8.17 -16.42 5.99
N ALA A 605 9.48 -16.10 6.01
CA ALA A 605 10.54 -17.08 6.23
C ALA A 605 10.42 -17.78 7.60
N TYR A 606 9.90 -17.07 8.61
CA TYR A 606 9.61 -17.65 9.93
C TYR A 606 8.40 -18.58 9.95
N ASP A 607 7.52 -18.55 8.94
CA ASP A 607 6.41 -19.49 8.86
C ASP A 607 6.92 -20.85 8.36
N PRO A 608 6.66 -21.97 9.07
CA PRO A 608 7.08 -23.29 8.63
C PRO A 608 6.62 -23.68 7.22
N ILE A 609 5.51 -23.13 6.73
CA ILE A 609 5.00 -23.41 5.39
C ILE A 609 5.98 -22.96 4.29
N SER A 610 6.83 -21.97 4.58
CA SER A 610 7.83 -21.45 3.64
C SER A 610 8.89 -22.47 3.22
N GLY A 611 9.13 -23.50 4.05
CA GLY A 611 10.19 -24.48 3.82
C GLY A 611 11.61 -23.91 3.84
N VAL A 612 11.79 -22.68 4.33
CA VAL A 612 13.11 -22.06 4.49
C VAL A 612 13.90 -22.83 5.56
N LYS A 613 15.07 -23.34 5.17
CA LYS A 613 15.92 -24.15 6.08
C LYS A 613 16.73 -23.28 7.03
N ASP A 614 17.26 -22.17 6.52
CA ASP A 614 18.08 -21.23 7.29
C ASP A 614 17.35 -19.88 7.40
N VAL A 615 16.34 -19.88 8.27
CA VAL A 615 15.46 -18.73 8.48
C VAL A 615 16.24 -17.51 8.95
N GLU A 616 17.22 -17.69 9.82
CA GLU A 616 18.01 -16.58 10.36
C GLU A 616 18.84 -15.91 9.27
N LYS A 617 19.47 -16.69 8.39
CA LYS A 617 20.21 -16.15 7.24
C LYS A 617 19.32 -15.38 6.29
N GLU A 618 18.17 -15.92 5.90
CA GLU A 618 17.27 -15.23 4.97
C GLU A 618 16.74 -13.93 5.57
N VAL A 619 16.31 -13.95 6.84
CA VAL A 619 15.89 -12.74 7.55
C VAL A 619 17.03 -11.74 7.66
N GLU A 620 18.27 -12.19 7.88
CA GLU A 620 19.44 -11.32 7.92
C GLU A 620 19.63 -10.57 6.58
N GLU A 621 19.57 -11.30 5.47
CA GLU A 621 19.75 -10.75 4.12
C GLU A 621 18.67 -9.71 3.80
N GLN A 622 17.41 -10.01 4.11
CA GLN A 622 16.30 -9.07 3.91
C GLN A 622 16.44 -7.83 4.80
N LEU A 623 16.76 -8.01 6.08
CA LEU A 623 16.94 -6.91 7.03
C LEU A 623 18.10 -5.98 6.63
N ARG A 624 19.19 -6.55 6.11
CA ARG A 624 20.31 -5.76 5.56
C ARG A 624 19.85 -4.86 4.43
N MET A 625 19.13 -5.42 3.46
CA MET A 625 18.61 -4.64 2.32
C MET A 625 17.69 -3.51 2.80
N VAL A 626 16.79 -3.78 3.74
CA VAL A 626 15.90 -2.75 4.32
C VAL A 626 16.69 -1.64 5.00
N LEU A 627 17.72 -1.97 5.80
CA LEU A 627 18.57 -0.97 6.47
C LEU A 627 19.36 -0.12 5.48
N ASP A 628 19.87 -0.74 4.42
CA ASP A 628 20.76 -0.10 3.44
C ASP A 628 20.00 0.64 2.33
N SER A 629 18.69 0.39 2.14
CA SER A 629 17.90 1.03 1.09
C SER A 629 17.15 2.30 1.53
N THR A 630 17.49 2.90 2.67
CA THR A 630 16.78 4.07 3.21
C THR A 630 17.29 5.41 2.68
N ALA A 631 18.38 5.43 1.89
CA ALA A 631 19.06 6.67 1.47
C ALA A 631 19.38 7.63 2.63
N GLY A 632 19.61 7.10 3.84
CA GLY A 632 19.90 7.88 5.04
C GLY A 632 18.69 8.61 5.64
N THR A 633 17.47 8.43 5.14
CA THR A 633 16.27 9.10 5.67
C THR A 633 15.82 8.52 7.01
N GLY A 634 16.18 7.28 7.32
CA GLY A 634 15.80 6.61 8.57
C GLY A 634 14.34 6.17 8.62
N VAL A 635 13.73 5.92 7.45
CA VAL A 635 12.38 5.34 7.25
C VAL A 635 12.39 4.42 6.04
N LEU A 636 11.37 3.56 5.91
CA LEU A 636 11.16 2.78 4.69
C LEU A 636 10.42 3.63 3.65
N HIS A 637 10.82 3.48 2.39
CA HIS A 637 10.21 4.12 1.23
C HIS A 637 9.20 3.17 0.56
N GLU A 638 8.33 3.70 -0.32
CA GLU A 638 7.48 2.88 -1.19
C GLU A 638 8.33 2.01 -2.11
N SER A 639 9.21 2.65 -2.91
CA SER A 639 10.13 1.95 -3.80
C SER A 639 11.54 2.54 -3.72
N VAL A 640 12.53 1.73 -4.07
CA VAL A 640 13.95 2.11 -4.16
C VAL A 640 14.53 1.47 -5.41
N ASN A 641 15.31 2.25 -6.18
CA ASN A 641 16.01 1.72 -7.32
C ASN A 641 17.07 0.69 -6.87
N SER A 642 16.99 -0.53 -7.39
CA SER A 642 17.88 -1.63 -7.02
C SER A 642 19.38 -1.33 -7.23
N TRP A 643 19.72 -0.34 -8.06
CA TRP A 643 21.09 0.07 -8.36
C TRP A 643 21.46 1.46 -7.84
N ARG A 644 20.51 2.24 -7.30
CA ARG A 644 20.74 3.61 -6.86
C ARG A 644 19.86 3.94 -5.66
N GLU A 645 20.43 3.88 -4.46
CA GLU A 645 19.68 4.13 -3.22
C GLU A 645 18.98 5.48 -3.18
N SER A 646 19.57 6.53 -3.78
CA SER A 646 19.04 7.89 -3.79
C SER A 646 17.84 8.10 -4.73
N ASP A 647 17.39 7.05 -5.42
CA ASP A 647 16.30 7.11 -6.38
C ASP A 647 15.14 6.25 -5.88
N TRP A 648 14.35 6.86 -5.00
CA TRP A 648 13.24 6.24 -4.26
C TRP A 648 11.96 7.08 -4.38
N THR A 649 10.84 6.50 -3.95
CA THR A 649 9.53 7.19 -3.89
C THR A 649 8.94 7.11 -2.49
N ARG A 650 8.25 8.18 -2.06
CA ARG A 650 7.43 8.28 -0.85
C ARG A 650 8.14 7.89 0.45
N ALA A 651 8.72 8.88 1.13
CA ALA A 651 9.29 8.68 2.46
C ALA A 651 8.25 8.64 3.59
N TRP A 652 7.06 9.21 3.35
CA TRP A 652 5.96 9.22 4.31
C TRP A 652 4.94 8.13 3.97
N PHE A 653 5.30 6.87 4.24
CA PHE A 653 4.46 5.73 3.87
C PHE A 653 4.24 4.77 5.05
N GLY A 654 3.08 4.89 5.71
CA GLY A 654 2.85 4.24 7.01
C GLY A 654 2.79 2.72 6.96
N TRP A 655 2.32 2.18 5.83
CA TRP A 655 2.11 0.75 5.68
C TRP A 655 3.42 -0.05 5.74
N ALA A 656 4.40 0.28 4.89
CA ALA A 656 5.71 -0.39 4.89
C ALA A 656 6.44 -0.23 6.23
N ASN A 657 6.37 0.97 6.83
CA ASN A 657 6.99 1.29 8.11
C ASN A 657 6.35 0.53 9.29
N GLY A 658 5.03 0.35 9.28
CA GLY A 658 4.29 -0.48 10.24
C GLY A 658 4.69 -1.96 10.17
N LEU A 659 4.72 -2.52 8.96
CA LEU A 659 5.15 -3.90 8.70
C LEU A 659 6.59 -4.15 9.16
N PHE A 660 7.49 -3.18 8.99
CA PHE A 660 8.85 -3.29 9.50
C PHE A 660 8.90 -3.43 11.03
N GLY A 661 8.08 -2.66 11.74
CA GLY A 661 7.96 -2.81 13.18
C GLY A 661 7.41 -4.18 13.60
N GLU A 662 6.45 -4.73 12.86
CA GLU A 662 5.98 -6.10 13.07
C GLU A 662 7.08 -7.14 12.87
N LEU A 663 7.91 -6.99 11.83
CA LEU A 663 9.07 -7.86 11.62
C LEU A 663 10.02 -7.82 12.82
N VAL A 664 10.35 -6.64 13.34
CA VAL A 664 11.23 -6.50 14.50
C VAL A 664 10.65 -7.19 15.75
N LEU A 665 9.34 -7.05 16.00
CA LEU A 665 8.68 -7.75 17.11
C LEU A 665 8.64 -9.26 16.89
N LYS A 666 8.45 -9.71 15.65
CA LYS A 666 8.49 -11.12 15.29
C LYS A 666 9.88 -11.72 15.48
N MET A 667 10.93 -11.02 15.08
CA MET A 667 12.32 -11.40 15.35
C MET A 667 12.55 -11.57 16.86
N GLU A 668 12.12 -10.60 17.66
CA GLU A 668 12.25 -10.67 19.13
C GLU A 668 11.54 -11.91 19.69
N ALA A 669 10.32 -12.18 19.26
CA ALA A 669 9.55 -13.33 19.70
C ALA A 669 10.24 -14.66 19.35
N GLU A 670 10.82 -14.77 18.16
CA GLU A 670 11.53 -15.97 17.70
C GLU A 670 12.89 -16.15 18.40
N GLU A 671 13.62 -15.06 18.65
CA GLU A 671 14.87 -15.09 19.41
C GLU A 671 14.65 -15.51 20.87
N LYS A 672 13.57 -15.03 21.49
CA LYS A 672 13.18 -15.46 22.86
C LYS A 672 12.92 -16.95 22.94
N LYS A 673 12.27 -17.56 21.95
CA LYS A 673 12.07 -19.02 21.88
C LYS A 673 13.39 -19.79 21.79
N LYS A 674 14.45 -19.16 21.25
CA LYS A 674 15.79 -19.74 21.07
C LYS A 674 16.80 -19.34 22.16
N GLY A 675 16.36 -18.73 23.27
CA GLY A 675 17.23 -18.36 24.39
C GLY A 675 17.83 -16.94 24.34
N GLY A 676 17.28 -16.04 23.52
CA GLY A 676 17.50 -14.60 23.61
C GLY A 676 18.76 -14.07 22.91
N LYS A 677 19.30 -14.80 21.94
CA LYS A 677 20.40 -14.32 21.06
C LYS A 677 19.99 -14.51 19.60
N GLY A 678 20.15 -13.47 18.79
CA GLY A 678 19.91 -13.49 17.35
C GLY A 678 20.25 -12.16 16.69
N LEU A 679 19.54 -11.84 15.62
CA LEU A 679 19.75 -10.69 14.74
C LEU A 679 19.55 -9.33 15.43
N LEU A 680 18.69 -9.23 16.45
CA LEU A 680 18.53 -7.99 17.22
C LEU A 680 19.74 -7.67 18.12
N ALA A 681 20.50 -8.70 18.50
CA ALA A 681 21.74 -8.55 19.25
C ALA A 681 22.96 -8.30 18.36
N LYS A 682 22.80 -8.38 17.02
CA LYS A 682 23.87 -8.20 16.05
C LYS A 682 24.20 -6.72 15.86
N ASP A 683 25.48 -6.46 15.61
CA ASP A 683 25.99 -5.17 15.16
C ASP A 683 25.91 -5.08 13.61
N TRP A 684 25.21 -4.08 13.09
CA TRP A 684 24.95 -3.86 11.66
C TRP A 684 25.79 -2.72 11.09
N GLN A 685 26.85 -2.31 11.80
CA GLN A 685 27.76 -1.24 11.40
C GLN A 685 28.88 -1.72 10.45
N GLY A 686 29.19 -3.01 10.42
CA GLY A 686 30.18 -3.57 9.50
C GLY A 686 29.79 -3.44 8.02
N ASP A 687 30.78 -3.31 7.14
CA ASP A 687 30.58 -3.42 5.70
C ASP A 687 30.37 -4.91 5.39
N GLY A 688 29.11 -5.30 5.17
CA GLY A 688 28.71 -6.66 4.85
C GLY A 688 29.20 -7.13 3.48
N SER A 689 30.45 -6.90 3.13
CA SER A 689 31.11 -7.43 1.92
C SER A 689 31.43 -8.92 2.06
N ALA A 690 30.41 -9.72 2.36
CA ALA A 690 30.34 -11.04 1.76
C ALA A 690 29.61 -10.86 0.43
N SER A 691 30.39 -10.57 -0.61
CA SER A 691 29.96 -10.74 -2.00
C SER A 691 29.50 -12.20 -2.18
N THR A 692 28.22 -12.46 -1.95
CA THR A 692 27.51 -13.50 -2.71
C THR A 692 27.12 -12.83 -4.03
N SER A 693 28.05 -12.89 -4.99
CA SER A 693 27.60 -12.84 -6.38
C SER A 693 26.47 -13.88 -6.53
N PRO A 694 25.34 -13.55 -7.18
CA PRO A 694 24.38 -14.57 -7.53
C PRO A 694 25.14 -15.66 -8.29
N ALA A 695 24.98 -16.92 -7.86
CA ALA A 695 25.60 -18.04 -8.54
C ALA A 695 25.28 -17.93 -10.04
N ALA A 696 26.32 -17.88 -10.87
CA ALA A 696 26.15 -17.83 -12.31
C ALA A 696 25.23 -18.99 -12.74
N PRO A 697 24.25 -18.76 -13.60
CA PRO A 697 23.38 -19.84 -14.08
C PRO A 697 24.26 -20.90 -14.75
N PRO A 698 23.94 -22.21 -14.58
CA PRO A 698 24.65 -23.24 -15.30
C PRO A 698 24.52 -22.97 -16.81
N PRO A 699 25.58 -23.19 -17.60
CA PRO A 699 25.54 -22.94 -19.03
C PRO A 699 24.39 -23.74 -19.65
N SER A 700 23.48 -23.03 -20.32
CA SER A 700 22.38 -23.62 -21.08
C SER A 700 22.95 -24.61 -22.11
N ARG A 701 22.45 -25.84 -22.09
CA ARG A 701 22.54 -26.78 -23.21
C ARG A 701 21.21 -26.85 -23.94
#